data_AF-Q922E6-F1
#
_entry.id   AF-Q922E6-F1
#
_cell.length_a   1.000
_cell.length_b   1.000
_cell.length_c   1.000
_cell.angle_alpha   90.00
_cell.angle_beta   90.00
_cell.angle_gamma   90.00
#
_symmetry.space_group_name_H-M   'P 1'
#
loop_
_entity.id
_entity.type
_entity.pdbx_description
1 polymer ?
#
loop_
_entity_poly.entity_id
_entity_poly.type
_entity_poly.pdbx_seq_one_letter_code
_entity_poly.pdbx_strand_id
1 'polypeptide(L)'
;MNSKARSLLWTIRRFSTLLPRSRALRIDPLGTCRPEVIHSKWNPRNHRLNVFDEGLQPSVRYLFQDIFISKSVDGCIQTKGISHSAVFKPDRLLCPRRLSFDAKHSFVSDGTSDHDLKKINFHHTSSEDVFTKKVRPTPVNYKKLAQECNSLSDVLDTFSKAPTFPGSNYFLAMWIIAKRISEDKRRFERQLMFSHPAFNQLCEQMMREAKIMHYDHLLFSLNAIVKLGIPQNTLMVQTLLRTIQERINECDERCLSILSTALVSMEPCMNVNALRAGLRILVDQQVWNIKHVFTLQTVMKCIGKDAPSALKKKLEMKALKELGRFSILNSQHMFEVLAAMDLRSVVLLNECSKVVIDNVHGCPFKVLISILQSCRDLRYQNEDLFKSIAEYVATTFDIWKLKQVIFFLLLFETLGFRPPGLMDKLMEKVVQEPGSLNVKNIVSILHVYSSLNHVHKIHNREFLEALASALTGCLHHISSESLLNAVHSFCMMNYFPLAPINQLIKENIINELLTSGDTEKNIHKLHVLNTCLKLDESTYKSVHIPLPQLPLSASQPNEKLAEVLSRLLEGEGRFSRNVPLPHNYHIDFEIRMDTNRTQVFSFSDVDASSATNMQRVAVLCVPKSVYCLNSCHPRGLMAMKIRHLNVMGFHVILIHNWELKKLKMEDAVTFVRKKIYSDEVLPTADTTV
;
A
#
# COMPACT_ATOMS: atom_id res chain seq x y z
N MET A 1 38.04 -6.94 48.53
CA MET A 1 38.59 -6.10 47.43
C MET A 1 39.99 -6.62 47.15
N ASN A 2 40.41 -7.20 46.01
CA ASN A 2 39.85 -7.46 44.68
C ASN A 2 40.41 -8.84 44.23
N SER A 3 39.69 -9.94 44.46
CA SER A 3 40.22 -11.30 44.17
C SER A 3 39.21 -12.28 43.56
N LYS A 4 38.07 -11.83 43.02
CA LYS A 4 37.04 -12.72 42.43
C LYS A 4 36.74 -12.51 40.93
N ALA A 5 37.50 -11.68 40.22
CA ALA A 5 37.18 -11.35 38.81
C ALA A 5 37.99 -12.11 37.74
N ARG A 6 38.91 -13.03 38.09
CA ARG A 6 39.73 -13.74 37.08
C ARG A 6 39.38 -15.21 36.84
N SER A 7 38.33 -15.74 37.49
CA SER A 7 37.91 -17.15 37.34
C SER A 7 36.94 -17.42 36.19
N LEU A 8 36.43 -16.41 35.47
CA LEU A 8 35.37 -16.58 34.47
C LEU A 8 35.84 -16.59 33.02
N LEU A 9 37.12 -16.28 32.75
CA LEU A 9 37.67 -16.30 31.38
C LEU A 9 38.34 -17.63 31.00
N TRP A 10 38.41 -18.61 31.90
CA TRP A 10 39.09 -19.88 31.64
C TRP A 10 38.18 -21.00 31.12
N THR A 11 36.85 -20.83 31.16
CA THR A 11 35.90 -21.89 30.79
C THR A 11 35.43 -21.85 29.34
N ILE A 12 35.81 -20.83 28.54
CA ILE A 12 35.39 -20.71 27.13
C ILE A 12 36.37 -21.43 26.17
N ARG A 13 37.53 -21.91 26.63
CA ARG A 13 38.55 -22.51 25.75
C ARG A 13 38.52 -24.04 25.62
N ARG A 14 37.51 -24.74 26.15
CA ARG A 14 37.51 -26.22 26.16
C ARG A 14 36.41 -26.94 25.36
N PHE A 15 35.70 -26.27 24.47
CA PHE A 15 34.68 -26.92 23.60
C PHE A 15 34.85 -26.69 22.10
N SER A 16 36.08 -26.44 21.61
CA SER A 16 36.35 -26.34 20.16
C SER A 16 37.08 -27.55 19.55
N THR A 17 37.24 -28.65 20.28
CA THR A 17 37.91 -29.86 19.77
C THR A 17 37.00 -31.06 19.95
N LEU A 18 36.12 -31.35 18.99
CA LEU A 18 35.47 -32.65 18.74
C LEU A 18 34.55 -32.52 17.50
N LEU A 19 35.13 -32.22 16.34
CA LEU A 19 34.43 -32.37 15.05
C LEU A 19 35.20 -33.40 14.21
N PRO A 20 34.62 -34.58 13.93
CA PRO A 20 35.29 -35.64 13.19
C PRO A 20 35.54 -35.24 11.74
N ARG A 21 36.81 -35.28 11.32
CA ARG A 21 37.23 -35.30 9.91
C ARG A 21 36.94 -36.68 9.32
N SER A 22 35.87 -36.83 8.52
CA SER A 22 35.71 -37.80 7.41
C SER A 22 34.24 -37.68 6.96
N ARG A 23 33.83 -37.65 5.69
CA ARG A 23 34.39 -38.18 4.45
C ARG A 23 34.14 -37.13 3.36
N ALA A 24 35.20 -36.66 2.72
CA ALA A 24 35.08 -35.90 1.48
C ALA A 24 34.66 -36.87 0.38
N LEU A 25 33.37 -36.86 0.02
CA LEU A 25 32.87 -37.46 -1.20
C LEU A 25 33.38 -36.61 -2.37
N ARG A 26 34.44 -37.10 -3.03
CA ARG A 26 34.90 -36.61 -4.33
C ARG A 26 33.75 -36.76 -5.32
N ILE A 27 33.20 -35.65 -5.76
CA ILE A 27 32.33 -35.61 -6.94
C ILE A 27 33.26 -35.23 -8.08
N ASP A 28 33.59 -36.20 -8.92
CA ASP A 28 34.38 -35.98 -10.12
C ASP A 28 33.66 -35.01 -11.08
N PRO A 29 34.37 -34.06 -11.69
CA PRO A 29 33.79 -33.05 -12.56
C PRO A 29 33.46 -33.67 -13.92
N LEU A 30 32.18 -33.99 -14.14
CA LEU A 30 31.68 -34.37 -15.45
C LEU A 30 31.84 -33.19 -16.42
N GLY A 31 32.53 -33.49 -17.53
CA GLY A 31 33.00 -32.58 -18.56
C GLY A 31 31.98 -31.57 -19.06
N THR A 32 32.44 -30.33 -19.11
CA THR A 32 31.83 -29.18 -19.74
C THR A 32 31.78 -29.35 -21.27
N CYS A 33 30.63 -29.71 -21.82
CA CYS A 33 30.27 -29.37 -23.20
C CYS A 33 29.18 -28.30 -23.16
N ARG A 34 29.56 -27.04 -22.93
CA ARG A 34 28.64 -25.91 -23.12
C ARG A 34 28.84 -25.38 -24.55
N PRO A 35 27.80 -25.39 -25.41
CA PRO A 35 27.86 -24.76 -26.71
C PRO A 35 28.06 -23.25 -26.52
N GLU A 36 29.00 -22.73 -27.30
CA GLU A 36 29.40 -21.34 -27.42
C GLU A 36 28.24 -20.52 -28.02
N VAL A 37 27.29 -20.10 -27.19
CA VAL A 37 26.27 -19.13 -27.62
C VAL A 37 26.90 -17.76 -27.59
N ILE A 38 27.32 -17.31 -28.78
CA ILE A 38 27.81 -15.98 -29.07
C ILE A 38 26.67 -15.00 -28.74
N HIS A 39 26.65 -14.49 -27.51
CA HIS A 39 25.83 -13.35 -27.16
C HIS A 39 26.43 -12.12 -27.86
N SER A 40 25.84 -11.76 -28.99
CA SER A 40 26.04 -10.46 -29.64
C SER A 40 25.97 -9.37 -28.57
N LYS A 41 27.08 -8.63 -28.44
CA LYS A 41 27.31 -7.52 -27.53
C LYS A 41 26.04 -6.67 -27.34
N TRP A 42 25.28 -6.97 -26.29
CA TRP A 42 24.12 -6.21 -25.88
C TRP A 42 24.64 -4.95 -25.17
N ASN A 43 25.01 -3.95 -25.98
CA ASN A 43 25.59 -2.70 -25.53
C ASN A 43 24.48 -1.85 -24.89
N PRO A 44 24.50 -1.56 -23.57
CA PRO A 44 23.35 -0.99 -22.85
C PRO A 44 23.21 0.54 -23.03
N ARG A 45 23.58 1.09 -24.20
CA ARG A 45 23.70 2.55 -24.38
C ARG A 45 22.45 3.30 -24.86
N ASN A 46 21.34 2.64 -25.22
CA ASN A 46 20.28 3.32 -25.98
C ASN A 46 18.92 3.54 -25.29
N HIS A 47 18.86 3.59 -23.97
CA HIS A 47 17.64 4.04 -23.26
C HIS A 47 17.95 5.17 -22.28
N ARG A 48 18.29 6.35 -22.82
CA ARG A 48 18.27 7.63 -22.09
C ARG A 48 17.23 8.54 -22.76
N LEU A 49 15.95 8.17 -22.64
CA LEU A 49 14.90 8.71 -23.49
C LEU A 49 13.54 8.83 -22.77
N ASN A 50 13.13 10.08 -22.53
CA ASN A 50 11.77 10.58 -22.23
C ASN A 50 11.07 10.11 -20.94
N VAL A 51 11.80 9.81 -19.87
CA VAL A 51 11.20 9.33 -18.60
C VAL A 51 11.46 10.31 -17.46
N PHE A 52 10.48 11.12 -17.07
CA PHE A 52 10.42 11.63 -15.68
C PHE A 52 9.03 11.59 -15.04
N ASP A 53 8.01 11.07 -15.73
CA ASP A 53 6.66 10.94 -15.16
C ASP A 53 6.30 9.48 -14.80
N GLU A 54 7.08 8.49 -15.26
CA GLU A 54 6.90 7.08 -14.86
C GLU A 54 7.81 6.63 -13.69
N GLY A 55 8.76 7.46 -13.24
CA GLY A 55 9.82 7.04 -12.31
C GLY A 55 9.68 7.47 -10.84
N LEU A 56 8.97 8.57 -10.55
CA LEU A 56 8.92 9.14 -9.21
C LEU A 56 7.46 9.40 -8.79
N GLN A 57 6.66 8.33 -8.70
CA GLN A 57 5.53 8.41 -7.77
C GLN A 57 6.10 8.70 -6.38
N PRO A 58 5.52 9.63 -5.62
CA PRO A 58 5.92 9.85 -4.24
C PRO A 58 5.88 8.50 -3.55
N SER A 59 7.02 7.99 -3.12
CA SER A 59 7.01 6.87 -2.19
C SER A 59 6.35 7.39 -0.92
N VAL A 60 5.04 7.17 -0.81
CA VAL A 60 4.21 7.44 0.36
C VAL A 60 4.79 6.78 1.62
N ARG A 61 5.85 5.96 1.51
CA ARG A 61 6.65 5.47 2.63
C ARG A 61 7.09 6.57 3.62
N TYR A 62 7.49 7.75 3.17
CA TYR A 62 7.95 8.79 4.12
C TYR A 62 6.82 9.51 4.86
N LEU A 63 5.64 9.68 4.24
CA LEU A 63 4.49 10.22 4.98
C LEU A 63 3.96 9.23 6.04
N PHE A 64 4.36 7.96 6.03
CA PHE A 64 3.69 6.92 6.81
C PHE A 64 4.60 5.97 7.60
N GLN A 65 5.92 6.19 7.67
CA GLN A 65 6.81 5.33 8.45
C GLN A 65 6.43 5.29 9.94
N ASP A 66 5.83 6.35 10.49
CA ASP A 66 5.38 6.38 11.88
C ASP A 66 4.00 5.77 12.15
N ILE A 67 3.26 5.29 11.13
CA ILE A 67 1.93 4.68 11.39
C ILE A 67 2.04 3.20 11.75
N PHE A 68 3.08 2.49 11.31
CA PHE A 68 3.31 1.10 11.71
C PHE A 68 4.31 0.92 12.83
N ILE A 69 4.95 2.01 13.29
CA ILE A 69 5.94 1.96 14.35
C ILE A 69 5.32 2.57 15.61
N SER A 70 4.55 1.75 16.33
CA SER A 70 4.37 1.98 17.77
C SER A 70 5.71 1.74 18.48
N LYS A 71 6.68 2.67 18.38
CA LYS A 71 7.92 2.61 19.16
C LYS A 71 7.85 3.59 20.33
N SER A 72 7.98 2.99 21.51
CA SER A 72 8.67 3.47 22.70
C SER A 72 9.09 4.94 22.69
N VAL A 73 8.29 5.78 23.35
CA VAL A 73 8.86 6.96 24.02
C VAL A 73 9.24 6.48 25.42
N ASP A 74 10.52 6.17 25.59
CA ASP A 74 11.16 6.03 26.91
C ASP A 74 11.17 7.41 27.56
N GLY A 75 10.15 7.69 28.37
CA GLY A 75 10.03 8.89 29.20
C GLY A 75 10.07 8.51 30.67
N CYS A 76 11.21 8.01 31.15
CA CYS A 76 11.45 7.82 32.58
C CYS A 76 11.81 9.18 33.19
N ILE A 77 10.83 9.90 33.75
CA ILE A 77 11.10 10.96 34.73
C ILE A 77 10.18 10.73 35.94
N GLN A 78 10.83 10.31 37.02
CA GLN A 78 10.31 10.31 38.38
C GLN A 78 10.13 11.76 38.85
N THR A 79 8.97 12.11 39.41
CA THR A 79 8.91 12.97 40.61
C THR A 79 7.62 12.72 41.37
N LYS A 80 7.81 12.48 42.66
CA LYS A 80 6.80 12.28 43.70
C LYS A 80 5.90 13.51 43.84
N GLY A 81 4.60 13.27 44.03
CA GLY A 81 3.63 14.26 44.49
C GLY A 81 2.44 13.53 45.12
N ILE A 82 2.53 13.28 46.41
CA ILE A 82 1.44 12.74 47.25
C ILE A 82 0.62 13.96 47.70
N SER A 83 -0.67 14.05 47.35
CA SER A 83 -1.64 14.86 48.10
C SER A 83 -3.09 14.42 47.86
N HIS A 84 -3.70 13.95 48.94
CA HIS A 84 -5.08 14.12 49.43
C HIS A 84 -6.29 14.07 48.49
N SER A 85 -7.11 13.04 48.75
CA SER A 85 -8.57 12.96 48.76
C SER A 85 -9.39 14.11 48.17
N ALA A 86 -10.19 13.79 47.17
CA ALA A 86 -11.54 14.33 47.03
C ALA A 86 -12.47 13.19 46.58
N VAL A 87 -13.19 12.63 47.54
CA VAL A 87 -14.29 11.67 47.33
C VAL A 87 -15.48 12.48 46.82
N PHE A 88 -15.69 12.51 45.51
CA PHE A 88 -16.97 12.96 44.94
C PHE A 88 -17.84 11.73 44.66
N LYS A 89 -18.93 11.62 45.41
CA LYS A 89 -20.00 10.64 45.19
C LYS A 89 -20.66 10.90 43.82
N PRO A 90 -21.09 9.85 43.12
CA PRO A 90 -21.67 9.94 41.78
C PRO A 90 -23.10 10.46 41.86
N ASP A 91 -23.36 11.57 41.19
CA ASP A 91 -24.72 12.01 40.89
C ASP A 91 -25.36 11.05 39.90
N ARG A 92 -26.41 10.39 40.39
CA ARG A 92 -27.47 9.80 39.58
C ARG A 92 -28.13 10.92 38.78
N LEU A 93 -28.38 10.71 37.49
CA LEU A 93 -29.64 10.94 36.78
C LEU A 93 -29.40 10.88 35.26
N LEU A 94 -30.46 10.52 34.53
CA LEU A 94 -30.61 10.46 33.07
C LEU A 94 -30.33 9.11 32.39
N CYS A 95 -31.11 8.09 32.76
CA CYS A 95 -31.47 7.01 31.84
C CYS A 95 -32.69 7.43 31.01
N PRO A 96 -32.62 7.46 29.66
CA PRO A 96 -33.77 7.65 28.80
C PRO A 96 -34.50 6.32 28.56
N ARG A 97 -35.74 6.28 29.04
CA ARG A 97 -36.94 5.54 28.58
C ARG A 97 -36.71 4.43 27.54
N ARG A 98 -36.79 3.18 28.01
CA ARG A 98 -37.04 1.99 27.19
C ARG A 98 -38.55 1.75 27.16
N LEU A 99 -39.17 1.94 26.00
CA LEU A 99 -40.59 1.67 25.76
C LEU A 99 -40.82 0.16 25.77
N SER A 100 -41.46 -0.36 26.82
CA SER A 100 -41.93 -1.74 26.93
C SER A 100 -43.37 -1.83 26.43
N PHE A 101 -43.61 -2.68 25.42
CA PHE A 101 -44.96 -3.11 25.05
C PHE A 101 -45.37 -4.24 25.99
N ASP A 102 -46.31 -3.92 26.88
CA ASP A 102 -47.06 -4.85 27.71
C ASP A 102 -48.28 -5.34 26.91
N ALA A 103 -48.44 -6.65 26.77
CA ALA A 103 -49.70 -7.27 26.40
C ALA A 103 -49.78 -8.64 27.09
N LYS A 104 -50.09 -8.61 28.39
CA LYS A 104 -50.53 -9.75 29.19
C LYS A 104 -52.04 -9.69 29.36
N HIS A 105 -52.74 -10.45 28.53
CA HIS A 105 -54.10 -10.97 28.78
C HIS A 105 -54.00 -12.46 28.43
N SER A 106 -54.49 -13.44 29.17
CA SER A 106 -55.29 -13.52 30.37
C SER A 106 -55.20 -14.99 30.80
N PHE A 107 -54.90 -15.26 32.06
CA PHE A 107 -55.02 -16.58 32.65
C PHE A 107 -56.51 -16.88 32.88
N VAL A 108 -57.07 -17.89 32.23
CA VAL A 108 -58.23 -18.63 32.74
C VAL A 108 -58.01 -20.12 32.43
N SER A 109 -57.98 -20.89 33.49
CA SER A 109 -57.94 -22.35 33.53
C SER A 109 -59.35 -22.92 33.47
N ASP A 110 -59.58 -23.87 32.58
CA ASP A 110 -60.57 -24.96 32.66
C ASP A 110 -60.00 -26.00 31.67
N GLY A 111 -59.74 -27.26 32.00
CA GLY A 111 -60.48 -28.20 32.80
C GLY A 111 -60.52 -29.48 31.96
N THR A 112 -60.00 -30.59 32.50
CA THR A 112 -60.24 -31.98 32.06
C THR A 112 -59.87 -32.39 30.62
N SER A 113 -58.82 -33.21 30.47
CA SER A 113 -58.96 -34.65 30.13
C SER A 113 -57.58 -35.25 29.81
N ASP A 114 -57.20 -36.20 30.65
CA ASP A 114 -56.04 -37.07 30.50
C ASP A 114 -56.49 -38.27 29.66
N HIS A 115 -56.16 -38.30 28.36
CA HIS A 115 -56.21 -39.53 27.57
C HIS A 115 -55.31 -39.39 26.33
N ASP A 116 -54.63 -40.50 26.01
CA ASP A 116 -53.93 -40.80 24.76
C ASP A 116 -52.45 -40.43 24.63
N LEU A 117 -51.66 -41.03 25.54
CA LEU A 117 -50.31 -41.53 25.23
C LEU A 117 -50.37 -42.61 24.13
N LYS A 118 -50.32 -42.22 22.85
CA LYS A 118 -49.92 -43.12 21.75
C LYS A 118 -48.44 -42.92 21.43
N LYS A 119 -47.59 -43.61 22.19
CA LYS A 119 -46.17 -43.83 21.89
C LYS A 119 -46.08 -44.81 20.73
N ILE A 120 -45.70 -44.32 19.55
CA ILE A 120 -45.47 -45.12 18.35
C ILE A 120 -44.12 -45.83 18.50
N ASN A 121 -44.21 -47.15 18.70
CA ASN A 121 -43.07 -48.06 18.82
C ASN A 121 -42.38 -48.26 17.46
N PHE A 122 -41.15 -47.79 17.32
CA PHE A 122 -40.20 -48.40 16.38
C PHE A 122 -39.49 -49.54 17.09
N HIS A 123 -40.08 -50.73 17.05
CA HIS A 123 -39.40 -51.98 17.34
C HIS A 123 -38.71 -52.48 16.07
N HIS A 124 -37.38 -52.41 16.03
CA HIS A 124 -36.61 -53.40 15.28
C HIS A 124 -35.65 -54.08 16.23
N THR A 125 -36.02 -55.31 16.54
CA THR A 125 -35.28 -56.34 17.27
C THR A 125 -34.07 -56.79 16.47
N SER A 126 -32.88 -56.67 17.06
CA SER A 126 -31.82 -57.67 16.89
C SER A 126 -30.96 -57.64 18.15
N SER A 127 -31.13 -58.67 18.95
CA SER A 127 -30.30 -59.00 20.10
C SER A 127 -29.03 -59.66 19.57
N GLU A 128 -27.94 -58.92 19.48
CA GLU A 128 -26.59 -59.49 19.44
C GLU A 128 -25.73 -58.77 20.47
N ASP A 129 -25.46 -59.51 21.53
CA ASP A 129 -24.29 -59.51 22.38
C ASP A 129 -23.57 -58.19 22.69
N VAL A 130 -23.73 -57.87 23.98
CA VAL A 130 -22.84 -57.20 24.92
C VAL A 130 -21.35 -57.43 24.60
N PHE A 131 -20.83 -56.76 23.58
CA PHE A 131 -19.42 -56.36 23.55
C PHE A 131 -19.33 -54.99 24.21
N THR A 132 -18.98 -55.03 25.49
CA THR A 132 -18.45 -53.92 26.29
C THR A 132 -17.22 -53.32 25.61
N LYS A 133 -17.43 -52.57 24.52
CA LYS A 133 -16.43 -51.63 24.00
C LYS A 133 -16.32 -50.54 25.06
N LYS A 134 -15.35 -50.73 25.97
CA LYS A 134 -14.77 -49.68 26.82
C LYS A 134 -14.78 -48.39 26.01
N VAL A 135 -15.67 -47.49 26.38
CA VAL A 135 -15.73 -46.13 25.86
C VAL A 135 -14.35 -45.55 26.12
N ARG A 136 -13.50 -45.51 25.09
CA ARG A 136 -12.16 -44.93 25.22
C ARG A 136 -12.38 -43.51 25.72
N PRO A 137 -11.80 -43.13 26.89
CA PRO A 137 -11.99 -41.80 27.43
C PRO A 137 -11.59 -40.80 26.34
N THR A 138 -12.50 -39.88 26.03
CA THR A 138 -12.29 -38.82 25.06
C THR A 138 -10.94 -38.17 25.38
N PRO A 139 -9.93 -38.27 24.49
CA PRO A 139 -8.59 -37.78 24.79
C PRO A 139 -8.70 -36.32 25.19
N VAL A 140 -8.35 -36.05 26.45
CA VAL A 140 -8.43 -34.72 27.04
C VAL A 140 -7.55 -33.78 26.19
N ASN A 141 -8.22 -32.85 25.53
CA ASN A 141 -7.68 -32.05 24.44
C ASN A 141 -7.31 -30.66 24.99
N TYR A 142 -6.35 -29.96 24.35
CA TYR A 142 -6.01 -28.55 24.62
C TYR A 142 -7.23 -27.62 24.79
N LYS A 143 -8.39 -27.97 24.20
CA LYS A 143 -9.67 -27.27 24.40
C LYS A 143 -10.14 -27.27 25.85
N LYS A 144 -10.02 -28.41 26.56
CA LYS A 144 -10.42 -28.53 27.98
C LYS A 144 -9.48 -27.71 28.86
N LEU A 145 -8.17 -27.81 28.62
CA LEU A 145 -7.16 -26.98 29.30
C LEU A 145 -7.44 -25.48 29.10
N ALA A 146 -7.80 -25.06 27.89
CA ALA A 146 -8.18 -23.67 27.59
C ALA A 146 -9.56 -23.24 28.13
N GLN A 147 -10.38 -24.16 28.62
CA GLN A 147 -11.64 -23.86 29.31
C GLN A 147 -11.43 -23.73 30.82
N GLU A 148 -10.51 -24.52 31.37
CA GLU A 148 -10.19 -24.54 32.80
C GLU A 148 -9.24 -23.42 33.22
N CYS A 149 -8.39 -22.94 32.31
CA CYS A 149 -7.42 -21.87 32.56
C CYS A 149 -7.96 -20.51 32.07
N ASN A 150 -7.76 -19.44 32.87
CA ASN A 150 -8.18 -18.07 32.53
C ASN A 150 -7.02 -17.23 31.99
N SER A 151 -5.78 -17.56 32.35
CA SER A 151 -4.55 -16.86 31.95
C SER A 151 -3.53 -17.79 31.28
N LEU A 152 -2.49 -17.21 30.67
CA LEU A 152 -1.38 -18.00 30.13
C LEU A 152 -0.54 -18.60 31.27
N SER A 153 -0.46 -17.89 32.39
CA SER A 153 0.21 -18.35 33.61
C SER A 153 -0.52 -19.55 34.21
N ASP A 154 -1.86 -19.58 34.23
CA ASP A 154 -2.64 -20.72 34.74
C ASP A 154 -2.32 -22.02 33.99
N VAL A 155 -2.09 -21.90 32.67
CA VAL A 155 -1.69 -23.05 31.83
C VAL A 155 -0.29 -23.53 32.23
N LEU A 156 0.63 -22.61 32.49
CA LEU A 156 1.99 -22.94 32.93
C LEU A 156 2.04 -23.45 34.38
N ASP A 157 1.15 -22.97 35.26
CA ASP A 157 0.94 -23.51 36.60
C ASP A 157 0.42 -24.94 36.52
N THR A 158 -0.57 -25.20 35.66
CA THR A 158 -1.10 -26.54 35.41
C THR A 158 0.00 -27.47 34.89
N PHE A 159 0.82 -26.99 33.95
CA PHE A 159 2.00 -27.70 33.46
C PHE A 159 3.01 -27.99 34.59
N SER A 160 3.32 -26.99 35.43
CA SER A 160 4.29 -27.13 36.52
C SER A 160 3.85 -28.11 37.60
N LYS A 161 2.54 -28.17 37.88
CA LYS A 161 1.94 -29.12 38.83
C LYS A 161 1.96 -30.54 38.28
N ALA A 162 1.58 -30.71 37.00
CA ALA A 162 1.57 -32.00 36.32
C ALA A 162 1.68 -31.83 34.79
N PRO A 163 2.84 -32.14 34.17
CA PRO A 163 3.02 -32.12 32.72
C PRO A 163 2.36 -33.34 32.05
N THR A 164 1.05 -33.50 32.26
CA THR A 164 0.25 -34.67 31.84
C THR A 164 0.04 -34.74 30.33
N PHE A 165 0.16 -33.62 29.62
CA PHE A 165 -0.14 -33.53 28.20
C PHE A 165 1.13 -33.33 27.35
N PRO A 166 1.09 -33.63 26.04
CA PRO A 166 2.15 -33.19 25.13
C PRO A 166 2.31 -31.67 25.17
N GLY A 167 3.54 -31.18 25.00
CA GLY A 167 3.89 -29.76 24.99
C GLY A 167 3.05 -28.94 24.00
N SER A 168 2.68 -29.53 22.86
CA SER A 168 1.78 -28.93 21.87
C SER A 168 0.44 -28.48 22.46
N ASN A 169 -0.12 -29.27 23.38
CA ASN A 169 -1.45 -29.00 23.93
C ASN A 169 -1.44 -27.76 24.81
N TYR A 170 -0.37 -27.54 25.57
CA TYR A 170 -0.21 -26.34 26.40
C TYR A 170 -0.10 -25.09 25.52
N PHE A 171 0.77 -25.09 24.50
CA PHE A 171 0.89 -23.95 23.58
C PHE A 171 -0.42 -23.67 22.82
N LEU A 172 -1.14 -24.71 22.39
CA LEU A 172 -2.44 -24.54 21.75
C LEU A 172 -3.49 -23.98 22.69
N ALA A 173 -3.50 -24.42 23.94
CA ALA A 173 -4.40 -23.88 24.96
C ALA A 173 -4.09 -22.41 25.25
N MET A 174 -2.82 -22.06 25.45
CA MET A 174 -2.36 -20.68 25.63
C MET A 174 -2.76 -19.80 24.45
N TRP A 175 -2.65 -20.29 23.22
CA TRP A 175 -3.10 -19.53 22.04
C TRP A 175 -4.62 -19.34 22.02
N ILE A 176 -5.41 -20.34 22.42
CA ILE A 176 -6.87 -20.20 22.52
C ILE A 176 -7.24 -19.14 23.55
N ILE A 177 -6.60 -19.13 24.71
CA ILE A 177 -6.80 -18.12 25.76
C ILE A 177 -6.37 -16.75 25.25
N ALA A 178 -5.18 -16.65 24.63
CA ALA A 178 -4.65 -15.42 24.06
C ALA A 178 -5.62 -14.79 23.04
N LYS A 179 -6.31 -15.60 22.22
CA LYS A 179 -7.32 -15.08 21.28
C LYS A 179 -8.53 -14.43 21.97
N ARG A 180 -8.91 -14.88 23.17
CA ARG A 180 -10.09 -14.36 23.90
C ARG A 180 -9.82 -13.05 24.64
N ILE A 181 -8.56 -12.79 25.00
CA ILE A 181 -8.15 -11.57 25.68
C ILE A 181 -7.89 -10.41 24.70
N SER A 182 -8.04 -9.18 25.18
CA SER A 182 -7.79 -7.95 24.42
C SER A 182 -6.29 -7.77 24.11
N GLU A 183 -5.96 -7.01 23.06
CA GLU A 183 -4.56 -6.85 22.62
C GLU A 183 -3.65 -6.23 23.69
N ASP A 184 -4.17 -5.29 24.49
CA ASP A 184 -3.42 -4.71 25.62
C ASP A 184 -3.12 -5.75 26.69
N LYS A 185 -4.12 -6.57 27.05
CA LYS A 185 -3.94 -7.67 27.99
C LYS A 185 -2.97 -8.73 27.46
N ARG A 186 -2.97 -9.00 26.14
CA ARG A 186 -2.00 -9.93 25.51
C ARG A 186 -0.56 -9.49 25.73
N ARG A 187 -0.25 -8.19 25.76
CA ARG A 187 1.12 -7.72 26.02
C ARG A 187 1.59 -8.10 27.42
N PHE A 188 0.75 -7.86 28.43
CA PHE A 188 1.06 -8.22 29.82
C PHE A 188 1.13 -9.73 30.03
N GLU A 189 0.17 -10.48 29.49
CA GLU A 189 0.16 -11.95 29.56
C GLU A 189 1.38 -12.58 28.89
N ARG A 190 1.86 -12.02 27.78
CA ARG A 190 3.12 -12.47 27.14
C ARG A 190 4.33 -12.23 28.05
N GLN A 191 4.41 -11.08 28.71
CA GLN A 191 5.51 -10.80 29.64
C GLN A 191 5.51 -11.78 30.82
N LEU A 192 4.33 -12.05 31.40
CA LEU A 192 4.16 -13.03 32.48
C LEU A 192 4.50 -14.44 32.03
N MET A 193 4.06 -14.84 30.83
CA MET A 193 4.42 -16.11 30.22
C MET A 193 5.94 -16.28 30.12
N PHE A 194 6.67 -15.27 29.65
CA PHE A 194 8.12 -15.33 29.49
C PHE A 194 8.88 -15.31 30.83
N SER A 195 8.35 -14.65 31.85
CA SER A 195 8.96 -14.63 33.19
C SER A 195 8.60 -15.84 34.04
N HIS A 196 7.62 -16.63 33.62
CA HIS A 196 7.14 -17.78 34.37
C HIS A 196 8.20 -18.91 34.43
N PRO A 197 8.50 -19.46 35.62
CA PRO A 197 9.58 -20.45 35.79
C PRO A 197 9.39 -21.72 34.96
N ALA A 198 8.14 -22.15 34.79
CA ALA A 198 7.82 -23.37 34.04
C ALA A 198 7.88 -23.21 32.51
N PHE A 199 8.00 -21.98 31.99
CA PHE A 199 7.99 -21.73 30.54
C PHE A 199 9.16 -22.40 29.83
N ASN A 200 10.38 -22.29 30.38
CA ASN A 200 11.56 -22.93 29.81
C ASN A 200 11.42 -24.46 29.79
N GLN A 201 10.85 -25.04 30.86
CA GLN A 201 10.61 -26.48 30.94
C GLN A 201 9.61 -26.95 29.88
N LEU A 202 8.56 -26.18 29.62
CA LEU A 202 7.61 -26.45 28.55
C LEU A 202 8.26 -26.34 27.16
N CYS A 203 9.15 -25.36 26.94
CA CYS A 203 9.92 -25.25 25.71
C CYS A 203 10.84 -26.48 25.49
N GLU A 204 11.55 -26.92 26.53
CA GLU A 204 12.39 -28.13 26.47
C GLU A 204 11.56 -29.39 26.19
N GLN A 205 10.38 -29.51 26.78
CA GLN A 205 9.47 -30.62 26.48
C GLN A 205 9.01 -30.60 25.02
N MET A 206 8.60 -29.44 24.52
CA MET A 206 8.19 -29.28 23.13
C MET A 206 9.31 -29.65 22.14
N MET A 207 10.56 -29.29 22.44
CA MET A 207 11.72 -29.66 21.61
C MET A 207 11.97 -31.17 21.61
N ARG A 208 11.88 -31.83 22.77
CA ARG A 208 12.04 -33.29 22.89
C ARG A 208 10.95 -34.05 22.13
N GLU A 209 9.73 -33.57 22.18
CA GLU A 209 8.57 -34.21 21.55
C GLU A 209 8.45 -33.93 20.05
N ALA A 210 9.10 -32.88 19.52
CA ALA A 210 8.94 -32.41 18.15
C ALA A 210 9.08 -33.52 17.09
N LYS A 211 10.06 -34.42 17.26
CA LYS A 211 10.36 -35.50 16.30
C LYS A 211 9.30 -36.59 16.26
N ILE A 212 8.63 -36.87 17.38
CA ILE A 212 7.65 -37.96 17.51
C ILE A 212 6.20 -37.48 17.38
N MET A 213 5.97 -36.17 17.41
CA MET A 213 4.65 -35.56 17.29
C MET A 213 4.07 -35.76 15.89
N HIS A 214 2.73 -35.92 15.80
CA HIS A 214 2.05 -35.89 14.51
C HIS A 214 2.32 -34.58 13.76
N TYR A 215 2.48 -34.66 12.45
CA TYR A 215 2.92 -33.53 11.64
C TYR A 215 1.96 -32.34 11.69
N ASP A 216 0.65 -32.60 11.73
CA ASP A 216 -0.38 -31.56 11.90
C ASP A 216 -0.24 -30.84 13.25
N HIS A 217 -0.03 -31.57 14.34
CA HIS A 217 0.19 -31.02 15.68
C HIS A 217 1.48 -30.20 15.75
N LEU A 218 2.53 -30.63 15.05
CA LEU A 218 3.79 -29.89 14.94
C LEU A 218 3.57 -28.52 14.27
N LEU A 219 2.80 -28.48 13.17
CA LEU A 219 2.43 -27.25 12.48
C LEU A 219 1.51 -26.35 13.31
N PHE A 220 0.49 -26.93 13.94
CA PHE A 220 -0.41 -26.20 14.84
C PHE A 220 0.37 -25.56 16.00
N SER A 221 1.33 -26.28 16.56
CA SER A 221 2.19 -25.81 17.63
C SER A 221 3.09 -24.68 17.16
N LEU A 222 3.78 -24.83 16.00
CA LEU A 222 4.59 -23.76 15.44
C LEU A 222 3.74 -22.50 15.21
N ASN A 223 2.56 -22.63 14.61
CA ASN A 223 1.68 -21.49 14.36
C ASN A 223 1.24 -20.82 15.68
N ALA A 224 0.86 -21.61 16.70
CA ALA A 224 0.51 -21.09 18.02
C ALA A 224 1.69 -20.34 18.66
N ILE A 225 2.89 -20.93 18.65
CA ILE A 225 4.13 -20.36 19.18
C ILE A 225 4.48 -19.03 18.51
N VAL A 226 4.39 -18.96 17.17
CA VAL A 226 4.61 -17.72 16.40
C VAL A 226 3.57 -16.66 16.77
N LYS A 227 2.29 -17.04 16.88
CA LYS A 227 1.21 -16.10 17.23
C LYS A 227 1.25 -15.65 18.69
N LEU A 228 1.83 -16.44 19.59
CA LEU A 228 2.13 -16.06 20.98
C LEU A 228 3.29 -15.08 21.09
N GLY A 229 4.01 -14.80 19.99
CA GLY A 229 5.09 -13.83 19.95
C GLY A 229 6.42 -14.36 20.49
N ILE A 230 6.60 -15.69 20.51
CA ILE A 230 7.88 -16.30 20.89
C ILE A 230 8.92 -15.97 19.80
N PRO A 231 10.09 -15.41 20.16
CA PRO A 231 11.07 -14.99 19.17
C PRO A 231 11.54 -16.14 18.26
N GLN A 232 11.63 -15.86 16.96
CA GLN A 232 11.97 -16.87 15.96
C GLN A 232 13.38 -17.42 16.08
N ASN A 233 14.31 -16.66 16.67
CA ASN A 233 15.69 -17.07 16.91
C ASN A 233 15.85 -18.04 18.09
N THR A 234 14.78 -18.33 18.83
CA THR A 234 14.83 -19.32 19.91
C THR A 234 15.15 -20.71 19.38
N LEU A 235 15.89 -21.49 20.17
CA LEU A 235 16.23 -22.87 19.83
C LEU A 235 14.98 -23.71 19.56
N MET A 236 13.90 -23.49 20.33
CA MET A 236 12.62 -24.16 20.13
C MET A 236 12.05 -23.90 18.75
N VAL A 237 11.87 -22.64 18.35
CA VAL A 237 11.30 -22.32 17.02
C VAL A 237 12.18 -22.87 15.90
N GLN A 238 13.50 -22.77 16.01
CA GLN A 238 14.43 -23.32 15.01
C GLN A 238 14.38 -24.85 14.94
N THR A 239 14.23 -25.53 16.08
CA THR A 239 14.07 -27.00 16.14
C THR A 239 12.76 -27.44 15.47
N LEU A 240 11.65 -26.73 15.74
CA LEU A 240 10.37 -27.01 15.09
C LEU A 240 10.46 -26.77 13.57
N LEU A 241 11.02 -25.64 13.15
CA LEU A 241 11.22 -25.34 11.72
C LEU A 241 12.05 -26.40 11.01
N ARG A 242 13.13 -26.89 11.63
CA ARG A 242 13.96 -27.96 11.05
C ARG A 242 13.21 -29.29 10.98
N THR A 243 12.51 -29.66 12.05
CA THR A 243 11.72 -30.91 12.08
C THR A 243 10.61 -30.88 11.03
N ILE A 244 9.97 -29.73 10.82
CA ILE A 244 8.96 -29.55 9.76
C ILE A 244 9.60 -29.68 8.37
N GLN A 245 10.79 -29.11 8.15
CA GLN A 245 11.51 -29.26 6.88
C GLN A 245 11.83 -30.74 6.58
N GLU A 246 12.33 -31.49 7.57
CA GLU A 246 12.71 -32.90 7.43
C GLU A 246 11.51 -33.80 7.10
N ARG A 247 10.31 -33.43 7.55
CA ARG A 247 9.07 -34.20 7.43
C ARG A 247 8.07 -33.57 6.45
N ILE A 248 8.53 -32.68 5.58
CA ILE A 248 7.64 -31.88 4.71
C ILE A 248 6.80 -32.74 3.76
N ASN A 249 7.25 -33.93 3.42
CA ASN A 249 6.54 -34.91 2.61
C ASN A 249 5.27 -35.48 3.28
N GLU A 250 5.11 -35.33 4.60
CA GLU A 250 3.88 -35.69 5.34
C GLU A 250 2.77 -34.61 5.21
N CYS A 251 3.02 -33.53 4.47
CA CYS A 251 2.14 -32.38 4.35
C CYS A 251 0.96 -32.63 3.39
N ASP A 252 -0.26 -32.70 3.95
CA ASP A 252 -1.53 -32.70 3.21
C ASP A 252 -2.08 -31.28 2.97
N GLU A 253 -3.29 -31.15 2.41
CA GLU A 253 -3.92 -29.85 2.15
C GLU A 253 -4.14 -29.04 3.44
N ARG A 254 -4.52 -29.69 4.54
CA ARG A 254 -4.73 -29.00 5.82
C ARG A 254 -3.40 -28.46 6.36
N CYS A 255 -2.35 -29.26 6.25
CA CYS A 255 -0.99 -28.87 6.59
C CYS A 255 -0.50 -27.70 5.72
N LEU A 256 -0.77 -27.72 4.41
CA LEU A 256 -0.44 -26.62 3.49
C LEU A 256 -1.01 -25.29 3.96
N SER A 257 -2.28 -25.27 4.37
CA SER A 257 -2.97 -24.07 4.86
C SER A 257 -2.33 -23.52 6.14
N ILE A 258 -2.07 -24.38 7.13
CA ILE A 258 -1.50 -24.00 8.43
C ILE A 258 -0.07 -23.50 8.25
N LEU A 259 0.74 -24.27 7.52
CA LEU A 259 2.13 -23.94 7.25
C LEU A 259 2.25 -22.61 6.50
N SER A 260 1.43 -22.40 5.47
CA SER A 260 1.40 -21.14 4.71
C SER A 260 1.03 -19.96 5.60
N THR A 261 0.03 -20.12 6.48
CA THR A 261 -0.38 -19.09 7.44
C THR A 261 0.74 -18.73 8.41
N ALA A 262 1.45 -19.73 8.93
CA ALA A 262 2.58 -19.54 9.83
C ALA A 262 3.71 -18.79 9.11
N LEU A 263 4.12 -19.27 7.93
CA LEU A 263 5.24 -18.69 7.16
C LEU A 263 5.00 -17.24 6.71
N VAL A 264 3.75 -16.85 6.42
CA VAL A 264 3.43 -15.44 6.09
C VAL A 264 3.64 -14.51 7.29
N SER A 265 3.51 -15.03 8.51
CA SER A 265 3.70 -14.25 9.74
C SER A 265 5.16 -14.22 10.22
N MET A 266 6.07 -14.91 9.53
CA MET A 266 7.46 -15.13 9.96
C MET A 266 8.45 -14.27 9.17
N GLU A 267 9.41 -13.68 9.90
CA GLU A 267 10.52 -12.93 9.32
C GLU A 267 11.43 -13.84 8.49
N PRO A 268 12.06 -13.32 7.42
CA PRO A 268 13.00 -14.10 6.62
C PRO A 268 14.21 -14.55 7.44
N CYS A 269 14.45 -15.87 7.49
CA CYS A 269 15.70 -16.47 7.97
C CYS A 269 16.01 -17.72 7.13
N MET A 270 17.21 -18.29 7.28
CA MET A 270 17.63 -19.45 6.47
C MET A 270 16.61 -20.60 6.51
N ASN A 271 16.13 -20.96 7.71
CA ASN A 271 15.19 -22.07 7.88
C ASN A 271 13.79 -21.76 7.32
N VAL A 272 13.30 -20.53 7.50
CA VAL A 272 12.03 -20.09 6.89
C VAL A 272 12.12 -20.08 5.37
N ASN A 273 13.25 -19.63 4.80
CA ASN A 273 13.46 -19.60 3.35
C ASN A 273 13.60 -21.01 2.76
N ALA A 274 14.33 -21.91 3.44
CA ALA A 274 14.42 -23.32 3.06
C ALA A 274 13.03 -23.98 3.08
N LEU A 275 12.23 -23.70 4.11
CA LEU A 275 10.87 -24.21 4.23
C LEU A 275 9.92 -23.64 3.16
N ARG A 276 10.05 -22.35 2.80
CA ARG A 276 9.33 -21.75 1.66
C ARG A 276 9.74 -22.40 0.33
N ALA A 277 11.02 -22.71 0.14
CA ALA A 277 11.49 -23.41 -1.06
C ALA A 277 10.93 -24.84 -1.14
N GLY A 278 10.98 -25.59 -0.03
CA GLY A 278 10.36 -26.92 0.05
C GLY A 278 8.85 -26.87 -0.19
N LEU A 279 8.17 -25.87 0.38
CA LEU A 279 6.74 -25.64 0.16
C LEU A 279 6.42 -25.39 -1.32
N ARG A 280 7.24 -24.61 -2.04
CA ARG A 280 7.03 -24.37 -3.49
C ARG A 280 7.10 -25.68 -4.29
N ILE A 281 8.03 -26.57 -3.97
CA ILE A 281 8.16 -27.88 -4.63
C ILE A 281 6.91 -28.73 -4.35
N LEU A 282 6.49 -28.81 -3.08
CA LEU A 282 5.33 -29.60 -2.68
C LEU A 282 4.03 -29.06 -3.31
N VAL A 283 3.85 -27.74 -3.30
CA VAL A 283 2.69 -27.09 -3.91
C VAL A 283 2.66 -27.36 -5.41
N ASP A 284 3.79 -27.28 -6.12
CA ASP A 284 3.84 -27.54 -7.58
C ASP A 284 3.32 -28.94 -7.97
N GLN A 285 3.52 -29.93 -7.09
CA GLN A 285 3.04 -31.30 -7.25
C GLN A 285 1.56 -31.46 -6.86
N GLN A 286 1.06 -30.63 -5.94
CA GLN A 286 -0.27 -30.79 -5.34
C GLN A 286 -1.29 -29.71 -5.77
N VAL A 287 -0.93 -28.75 -6.63
CA VAL A 287 -1.80 -27.61 -7.03
C VAL A 287 -3.24 -28.05 -7.36
N TRP A 288 -3.36 -29.11 -8.17
CA TRP A 288 -4.66 -29.57 -8.66
C TRP A 288 -5.50 -30.27 -7.59
N ASN A 289 -4.85 -30.80 -6.55
CA ASN A 289 -5.48 -31.53 -5.45
C ASN A 289 -6.04 -30.61 -4.36
N ILE A 290 -5.69 -29.32 -4.36
CA ILE A 290 -6.22 -28.35 -3.40
C ILE A 290 -7.74 -28.20 -3.62
N LYS A 291 -8.55 -28.57 -2.63
CA LYS A 291 -10.01 -28.55 -2.70
C LYS A 291 -10.63 -27.26 -2.20
N HIS A 292 -10.00 -26.57 -1.25
CA HIS A 292 -10.55 -25.39 -0.61
C HIS A 292 -9.92 -24.10 -1.15
N VAL A 293 -10.78 -23.15 -1.58
CA VAL A 293 -10.35 -21.84 -2.11
C VAL A 293 -9.51 -21.07 -1.09
N PHE A 294 -9.87 -21.13 0.19
CA PHE A 294 -9.10 -20.50 1.26
C PHE A 294 -7.65 -21.03 1.31
N THR A 295 -7.48 -22.35 1.21
CA THR A 295 -6.14 -22.98 1.18
C THR A 295 -5.37 -22.53 -0.05
N LEU A 296 -6.02 -22.53 -1.22
CA LEU A 296 -5.41 -22.07 -2.48
C LEU A 296 -4.89 -20.63 -2.35
N GLN A 297 -5.71 -19.68 -1.89
CA GLN A 297 -5.32 -18.28 -1.73
C GLN A 297 -4.22 -18.08 -0.69
N THR A 298 -4.28 -18.81 0.43
CA THR A 298 -3.25 -18.75 1.48
C THR A 298 -1.90 -19.25 0.96
N VAL A 299 -1.90 -20.36 0.22
CA VAL A 299 -0.71 -20.92 -0.43
C VAL A 299 -0.17 -19.95 -1.48
N MET A 300 -1.02 -19.41 -2.35
CA MET A 300 -0.66 -18.39 -3.34
C MET A 300 0.04 -17.19 -2.70
N LYS A 301 -0.52 -16.64 -1.61
CA LYS A 301 0.09 -15.53 -0.87
C LYS A 301 1.45 -15.92 -0.27
N CYS A 302 1.58 -17.15 0.24
CA CYS A 302 2.81 -17.62 0.89
C CYS A 302 3.96 -17.93 -0.09
N ILE A 303 3.69 -18.45 -1.29
CA ILE A 303 4.75 -18.76 -2.26
C ILE A 303 5.48 -17.49 -2.73
N GLY A 304 4.76 -16.36 -2.77
CA GLY A 304 5.29 -15.01 -2.97
C GLY A 304 5.86 -14.74 -4.37
N LYS A 305 6.40 -13.53 -4.54
CA LYS A 305 6.95 -13.00 -5.79
C LYS A 305 8.12 -13.80 -6.37
N ASP A 306 8.93 -14.47 -5.54
CA ASP A 306 10.12 -15.21 -6.00
C ASP A 306 9.80 -16.65 -6.43
N ALA A 307 8.52 -17.00 -6.55
CA ALA A 307 8.10 -18.31 -7.04
C ALA A 307 8.38 -18.45 -8.56
N PRO A 308 8.73 -19.67 -9.05
CA PRO A 308 8.91 -19.90 -10.48
C PRO A 308 7.66 -19.52 -11.30
N SER A 309 7.86 -18.89 -12.45
CA SER A 309 6.75 -18.43 -13.32
C SER A 309 5.79 -19.56 -13.72
N ALA A 310 6.31 -20.78 -13.91
CA ALA A 310 5.48 -21.95 -14.20
C ALA A 310 4.52 -22.29 -13.05
N LEU A 311 4.99 -22.21 -11.80
CA LEU A 311 4.17 -22.44 -10.61
C LEU A 311 3.11 -21.35 -10.45
N LYS A 312 3.49 -20.07 -10.65
CA LYS A 312 2.54 -18.95 -10.61
C LYS A 312 1.39 -19.16 -11.62
N LYS A 313 1.71 -19.57 -12.84
CA LYS A 313 0.72 -19.89 -13.88
C LYS A 313 -0.17 -21.08 -13.53
N LYS A 314 0.38 -22.17 -12.97
CA LYS A 314 -0.42 -23.32 -12.50
C LYS A 314 -1.44 -22.90 -11.44
N LEU A 315 -1.02 -22.07 -10.48
CA LEU A 315 -1.90 -21.56 -9.42
C LEU A 315 -2.97 -20.60 -9.97
N GLU A 316 -2.61 -19.75 -10.92
CA GLU A 316 -3.57 -18.91 -11.65
C GLU A 316 -4.64 -19.76 -12.36
N MET A 317 -4.23 -20.79 -13.11
CA MET A 317 -5.15 -21.70 -13.79
C MET A 317 -6.06 -22.43 -12.80
N LYS A 318 -5.53 -22.87 -11.66
CA LYS A 318 -6.33 -23.47 -10.60
C LYS A 318 -7.32 -22.47 -10.00
N ALA A 319 -6.91 -21.23 -9.74
CA ALA A 319 -7.80 -20.18 -9.25
C ALA A 319 -8.92 -19.87 -10.25
N LEU A 320 -8.62 -19.83 -11.55
CA LEU A 320 -9.61 -19.67 -12.62
C LEU A 320 -10.61 -20.83 -12.65
N LYS A 321 -10.14 -22.08 -12.49
CA LYS A 321 -11.03 -23.25 -12.42
C LYS A 321 -11.97 -23.22 -11.22
N GLU A 322 -11.53 -22.65 -10.10
CA GLU A 322 -12.31 -22.56 -8.86
C GLU A 322 -13.10 -21.24 -8.75
N LEU A 323 -13.08 -20.38 -9.78
CA LEU A 323 -13.66 -19.03 -9.73
C LEU A 323 -15.14 -19.03 -9.33
N GLY A 324 -15.93 -19.99 -9.84
CA GLY A 324 -17.35 -20.14 -9.48
C GLY A 324 -17.61 -20.49 -8.01
N ARG A 325 -16.57 -20.85 -7.24
CA ARG A 325 -16.65 -21.14 -5.80
C ARG A 325 -16.11 -20.00 -4.94
N PHE A 326 -15.76 -18.85 -5.53
CA PHE A 326 -15.28 -17.70 -4.77
C PHE A 326 -16.46 -17.05 -4.04
N SER A 327 -16.28 -16.84 -2.73
CA SER A 327 -17.15 -15.95 -1.97
C SER A 327 -16.75 -14.49 -2.21
N ILE A 328 -17.58 -13.54 -1.77
CA ILE A 328 -17.26 -12.11 -1.78
C ILE A 328 -15.90 -11.84 -1.10
N LEU A 329 -15.66 -12.47 0.05
CA LEU A 329 -14.40 -12.35 0.78
C LEU A 329 -13.21 -12.92 0.00
N ASN A 330 -13.41 -14.04 -0.70
CA ASN A 330 -12.35 -14.61 -1.55
C ASN A 330 -12.01 -13.65 -2.70
N SER A 331 -13.01 -13.06 -3.36
CA SER A 331 -12.79 -12.08 -4.43
C SER A 331 -12.06 -10.84 -3.95
N GLN A 332 -12.43 -10.31 -2.78
CA GLN A 332 -11.72 -9.19 -2.14
C GLN A 332 -10.27 -9.55 -1.79
N HIS A 333 -10.05 -10.74 -1.22
CA HIS A 333 -8.72 -11.18 -0.81
C HIS A 333 -7.78 -11.46 -1.98
N MET A 334 -8.32 -11.84 -3.15
CA MET A 334 -7.52 -12.21 -4.31
C MET A 334 -6.60 -11.08 -4.80
N PHE A 335 -6.97 -9.82 -4.61
CA PHE A 335 -6.12 -8.66 -4.92
C PHE A 335 -4.79 -8.72 -4.17
N GLU A 336 -4.84 -8.89 -2.84
CA GLU A 336 -3.64 -9.02 -2.00
C GLU A 336 -2.81 -10.25 -2.37
N VAL A 337 -3.48 -11.35 -2.66
CA VAL A 337 -2.85 -12.62 -3.01
C VAL A 337 -2.02 -12.45 -4.29
N LEU A 338 -2.61 -11.85 -5.32
CA LEU A 338 -1.94 -11.57 -6.59
C LEU A 338 -0.80 -10.56 -6.42
N ALA A 339 -1.00 -9.51 -5.61
CA ALA A 339 0.05 -8.54 -5.29
C ALA A 339 1.24 -9.18 -4.56
N ALA A 340 0.98 -10.07 -3.59
CA ALA A 340 2.04 -10.81 -2.89
C ALA A 340 2.83 -11.74 -3.83
N MET A 341 2.17 -12.26 -4.87
CA MET A 341 2.80 -13.06 -5.92
C MET A 341 3.47 -12.22 -7.01
N ASP A 342 3.31 -10.89 -7.03
CA ASP A 342 3.69 -10.05 -8.17
C ASP A 342 3.18 -10.63 -9.50
N LEU A 343 1.90 -11.01 -9.53
CA LEU A 343 1.24 -11.63 -10.68
C LEU A 343 0.03 -10.81 -11.10
N ARG A 344 0.14 -10.10 -12.22
CA ARG A 344 -0.96 -9.35 -12.82
C ARG A 344 -1.86 -10.25 -13.69
N SER A 345 -2.70 -11.06 -13.05
CA SER A 345 -3.74 -11.80 -13.76
C SER A 345 -4.93 -10.89 -14.06
N VAL A 346 -4.99 -10.32 -15.27
CA VAL A 346 -6.07 -9.40 -15.67
C VAL A 346 -7.44 -10.07 -15.62
N VAL A 347 -7.52 -11.36 -15.97
CA VAL A 347 -8.77 -12.12 -15.95
C VAL A 347 -9.29 -12.27 -14.53
N LEU A 348 -8.46 -12.77 -13.59
CA LEU A 348 -8.88 -12.90 -12.19
C LEU A 348 -9.22 -11.54 -11.57
N LEU A 349 -8.42 -10.51 -11.84
CA LEU A 349 -8.66 -9.17 -11.32
C LEU A 349 -9.97 -8.59 -11.85
N ASN A 350 -10.31 -8.78 -13.13
CA ASN A 350 -11.57 -8.32 -13.69
C ASN A 350 -12.77 -9.02 -13.05
N GLU A 351 -12.72 -10.35 -12.92
CA GLU A 351 -13.82 -11.10 -12.29
C GLU A 351 -13.97 -10.78 -10.81
N CYS A 352 -12.87 -10.63 -10.07
CA CYS A 352 -12.91 -10.19 -8.67
C CYS A 352 -13.40 -8.74 -8.55
N SER A 353 -13.06 -7.86 -9.50
CA SER A 353 -13.51 -6.46 -9.50
C SER A 353 -15.03 -6.37 -9.64
N LYS A 354 -15.66 -7.17 -10.53
CA LYS A 354 -17.12 -7.21 -10.66
C LYS A 354 -17.80 -7.54 -9.33
N VAL A 355 -17.33 -8.60 -8.66
CA VAL A 355 -17.86 -9.00 -7.35
C VAL A 355 -17.68 -7.90 -6.29
N VAL A 356 -16.54 -7.20 -6.30
CA VAL A 356 -16.30 -6.09 -5.36
C VAL A 356 -17.21 -4.90 -5.65
N ILE A 357 -17.42 -4.55 -6.92
CA ILE A 357 -18.30 -3.45 -7.33
C ILE A 357 -19.74 -3.74 -6.87
N ASP A 358 -20.24 -4.95 -7.12
CA ASP A 358 -21.60 -5.37 -6.75
C ASP A 358 -21.80 -5.44 -5.22
N ASN A 359 -20.71 -5.57 -4.45
CA ASN A 359 -20.74 -5.74 -3.00
C ASN A 359 -19.88 -4.68 -2.28
N VAL A 360 -19.80 -3.48 -2.84
CA VAL A 360 -18.99 -2.39 -2.26
C VAL A 360 -19.58 -1.89 -0.93
N HIS A 361 -20.90 -1.95 -0.80
CA HIS A 361 -21.63 -1.50 0.38
C HIS A 361 -21.27 -2.34 1.62
N GLY A 362 -20.78 -1.67 2.66
CA GLY A 362 -20.34 -2.32 3.90
C GLY A 362 -18.94 -2.92 3.83
N CYS A 363 -18.22 -2.76 2.72
CA CYS A 363 -16.85 -3.23 2.59
C CYS A 363 -15.94 -2.49 3.61
N PRO A 364 -15.20 -3.22 4.47
CA PRO A 364 -14.39 -2.59 5.51
C PRO A 364 -13.26 -1.73 4.92
N PHE A 365 -12.95 -0.61 5.58
CA PHE A 365 -11.83 0.28 5.23
C PHE A 365 -10.55 -0.45 4.80
N LYS A 366 -10.09 -1.39 5.65
CA LYS A 366 -8.83 -2.12 5.41
C LYS A 366 -8.86 -2.90 4.10
N VAL A 367 -10.01 -3.45 3.74
CA VAL A 367 -10.18 -4.23 2.51
C VAL A 367 -10.12 -3.31 1.29
N LEU A 368 -10.89 -2.21 1.28
CA LEU A 368 -10.89 -1.25 0.17
C LEU A 368 -9.51 -0.64 -0.08
N ILE A 369 -8.82 -0.25 0.99
CA ILE A 369 -7.44 0.23 0.93
C ILE A 369 -6.52 -0.82 0.32
N SER A 370 -6.64 -2.07 0.77
CA SER A 370 -5.80 -3.15 0.29
C SER A 370 -6.03 -3.46 -1.19
N ILE A 371 -7.28 -3.39 -1.65
CA ILE A 371 -7.64 -3.51 -3.06
C ILE A 371 -6.97 -2.41 -3.88
N LEU A 372 -7.14 -1.14 -3.52
CA LEU A 372 -6.53 -0.02 -4.25
C LEU A 372 -4.99 -0.09 -4.23
N GLN A 373 -4.41 -0.44 -3.09
CA GLN A 373 -2.97 -0.64 -2.93
C GLN A 373 -2.46 -1.77 -3.85
N SER A 374 -3.17 -2.88 -3.90
CA SER A 374 -2.85 -4.01 -4.79
C SER A 374 -2.99 -3.63 -6.26
N CYS A 375 -4.00 -2.82 -6.62
CA CYS A 375 -4.15 -2.30 -7.98
C CYS A 375 -2.93 -1.47 -8.40
N ARG A 376 -2.43 -0.60 -7.50
CA ARG A 376 -1.21 0.18 -7.74
C ARG A 376 0.00 -0.73 -7.94
N ASP A 377 0.23 -1.65 -7.01
CA ASP A 377 1.41 -2.51 -7.02
C ASP A 377 1.45 -3.42 -8.26
N LEU A 378 0.28 -3.89 -8.72
CA LEU A 378 0.13 -4.70 -9.94
C LEU A 378 0.01 -3.88 -11.23
N ARG A 379 0.03 -2.54 -11.15
CA ARG A 379 -0.26 -1.63 -12.27
C ARG A 379 -1.58 -1.96 -12.99
N TYR A 380 -2.58 -2.43 -12.23
CA TYR A 380 -3.90 -2.78 -12.72
C TYR A 380 -4.81 -1.55 -12.68
N GLN A 381 -5.41 -1.23 -13.82
CA GLN A 381 -6.31 -0.08 -13.97
C GLN A 381 -7.71 -0.61 -14.28
N ASN A 382 -8.65 -0.32 -13.38
CA ASN A 382 -10.07 -0.60 -13.55
C ASN A 382 -10.84 0.60 -13.02
N GLU A 383 -11.30 1.45 -13.95
CA GLU A 383 -11.96 2.71 -13.61
C GLU A 383 -13.32 2.48 -12.96
N ASP A 384 -14.07 1.48 -13.38
CA ASP A 384 -15.37 1.15 -12.78
C ASP A 384 -15.23 0.76 -11.31
N LEU A 385 -14.18 -0.01 -10.99
CA LEU A 385 -13.84 -0.35 -9.62
C LEU A 385 -13.48 0.91 -8.81
N PHE A 386 -12.62 1.77 -9.35
CA PHE A 386 -12.18 2.99 -8.64
C PHE A 386 -13.34 3.96 -8.42
N LYS A 387 -14.19 4.12 -9.43
CA LYS A 387 -15.41 4.92 -9.39
C LYS A 387 -16.38 4.39 -8.35
N SER A 388 -16.69 3.09 -8.37
CA SER A 388 -17.60 2.45 -7.39
C SER A 388 -17.11 2.66 -5.95
N ILE A 389 -15.81 2.49 -5.69
CA ILE A 389 -15.22 2.74 -4.36
C ILE A 389 -15.32 4.23 -4.00
N ALA A 390 -14.98 5.13 -4.92
CA ALA A 390 -15.04 6.57 -4.66
C ALA A 390 -16.47 7.07 -4.39
N GLU A 391 -17.45 6.60 -5.15
CA GLU A 391 -18.87 6.92 -4.97
C GLU A 391 -19.40 6.34 -3.65
N TYR A 392 -19.00 5.12 -3.28
CA TYR A 392 -19.34 4.57 -1.98
C TYR A 392 -18.77 5.41 -0.83
N VAL A 393 -17.49 5.79 -0.90
CA VAL A 393 -16.86 6.63 0.13
C VAL A 393 -17.49 8.03 0.17
N ALA A 394 -17.84 8.61 -0.98
CA ALA A 394 -18.52 9.90 -1.06
C ALA A 394 -19.94 9.82 -0.48
N THR A 395 -20.73 8.80 -0.80
CA THR A 395 -22.10 8.63 -0.29
C THR A 395 -22.11 8.36 1.22
N THR A 396 -21.09 7.68 1.74
CA THR A 396 -20.92 7.38 3.18
C THR A 396 -19.91 8.29 3.88
N PHE A 397 -19.65 9.48 3.33
CA PHE A 397 -18.58 10.38 3.77
C PHE A 397 -18.56 10.63 5.28
N ASP A 398 -19.72 10.89 5.89
CA ASP A 398 -19.85 11.20 7.32
C ASP A 398 -19.55 10.02 8.25
N ILE A 399 -19.53 8.79 7.72
CA ILE A 399 -19.18 7.57 8.47
C ILE A 399 -17.65 7.45 8.59
N TRP A 400 -16.90 8.02 7.64
CA TRP A 400 -15.45 7.88 7.58
C TRP A 400 -14.74 8.96 8.39
N LYS A 401 -13.67 8.58 9.09
CA LYS A 401 -12.77 9.59 9.69
C LYS A 401 -12.07 10.35 8.56
N LEU A 402 -11.85 11.65 8.76
CA LEU A 402 -11.13 12.51 7.81
C LEU A 402 -9.81 11.88 7.30
N LYS A 403 -9.01 11.32 8.22
CA LYS A 403 -7.76 10.62 7.88
C LYS A 403 -7.95 9.44 6.91
N GLN A 404 -9.07 8.72 7.00
CA GLN A 404 -9.39 7.60 6.11
C GLN A 404 -9.74 8.12 4.71
N VAL A 405 -10.53 9.18 4.61
CA VAL A 405 -10.87 9.84 3.33
C VAL A 405 -9.60 10.34 2.63
N ILE A 406 -8.72 11.02 3.36
CA ILE A 406 -7.42 11.48 2.83
C ILE A 406 -6.60 10.29 2.31
N PHE A 407 -6.63 9.15 3.00
CA PHE A 407 -5.88 7.98 2.58
C PHE A 407 -6.45 7.33 1.30
N PHE A 408 -7.77 7.31 1.12
CA PHE A 408 -8.38 6.94 -0.16
C PHE A 408 -7.91 7.85 -1.29
N LEU A 409 -7.96 9.17 -1.07
CA LEU A 409 -7.56 10.15 -2.07
C LEU A 409 -6.07 10.06 -2.44
N LEU A 410 -5.18 9.79 -1.48
CA LEU A 410 -3.77 9.52 -1.75
C LEU A 410 -3.60 8.28 -2.64
N LEU A 411 -4.34 7.20 -2.39
CA LEU A 411 -4.28 6.01 -3.25
C LEU A 411 -4.83 6.29 -4.65
N PHE A 412 -5.94 7.02 -4.76
CA PHE A 412 -6.48 7.44 -6.06
C PHE A 412 -5.50 8.33 -6.84
N GLU A 413 -4.82 9.26 -6.17
CA GLU A 413 -3.74 10.05 -6.75
C GLU A 413 -2.63 9.17 -7.33
N THR A 414 -2.18 8.15 -6.58
CA THR A 414 -1.19 7.19 -7.10
C THR A 414 -1.71 6.30 -8.23
N LEU A 415 -3.02 6.19 -8.40
CA LEU A 415 -3.63 5.49 -9.54
C LEU A 415 -3.88 6.44 -10.73
N GLY A 416 -3.60 7.74 -10.55
CA GLY A 416 -3.96 8.80 -11.48
C GLY A 416 -5.48 9.03 -11.58
N PHE A 417 -6.28 8.43 -10.69
CA PHE A 417 -7.73 8.52 -10.73
C PHE A 417 -8.20 9.77 -9.99
N ARG A 418 -9.07 10.55 -10.64
CA ARG A 418 -9.64 11.79 -10.07
C ARG A 418 -11.11 11.54 -9.69
N PRO A 419 -11.45 11.42 -8.40
CA PRO A 419 -12.84 11.25 -7.94
C PRO A 419 -13.49 12.59 -7.57
N PRO A 420 -14.07 13.37 -8.52
CA PRO A 420 -14.56 14.73 -8.24
C PRO A 420 -15.55 14.79 -7.09
N GLY A 421 -16.59 13.93 -7.07
CA GLY A 421 -17.62 13.98 -6.02
C GLY A 421 -17.09 13.71 -4.60
N LEU A 422 -16.00 12.94 -4.44
CA LEU A 422 -15.36 12.76 -3.14
C LEU A 422 -14.49 13.97 -2.77
N MET A 423 -13.81 14.55 -3.76
CA MET A 423 -12.97 15.73 -3.59
C MET A 423 -13.84 16.96 -3.26
N ASP A 424 -14.98 17.15 -3.92
CA ASP A 424 -15.91 18.24 -3.65
C ASP A 424 -16.42 18.19 -2.19
N LYS A 425 -16.84 17.01 -1.71
CA LYS A 425 -17.26 16.82 -0.30
C LYS A 425 -16.16 17.14 0.71
N LEU A 426 -14.92 16.77 0.40
CA LEU A 426 -13.80 17.10 1.28
C LEU A 426 -13.48 18.60 1.25
N MET A 427 -13.62 19.28 0.10
CA MET A 427 -13.49 20.74 0.03
C MET A 427 -14.52 21.42 0.94
N GLU A 428 -15.79 21.03 0.84
CA GLU A 428 -16.87 21.55 1.69
C GLU A 428 -16.55 21.37 3.17
N LYS A 429 -16.09 20.18 3.58
CA LYS A 429 -15.70 19.92 4.97
C LYS A 429 -14.54 20.81 5.43
N VAL A 430 -13.54 21.02 4.57
CA VAL A 430 -12.38 21.87 4.90
C VAL A 430 -12.78 23.34 5.05
N VAL A 431 -13.68 23.83 4.20
CA VAL A 431 -14.21 25.20 4.30
C VAL A 431 -15.04 25.38 5.58
N GLN A 432 -15.84 24.39 5.96
CA GLN A 432 -16.66 24.43 7.17
C GLN A 432 -15.85 24.30 8.47
N GLU A 433 -14.80 23.48 8.48
CA GLU A 433 -14.05 23.12 9.71
C GLU A 433 -12.52 23.25 9.54
N PRO A 434 -11.97 24.41 9.12
CA PRO A 434 -10.54 24.55 8.81
C PRO A 434 -9.63 24.32 10.03
N GLY A 435 -10.09 24.72 11.22
CA GLY A 435 -9.34 24.56 12.48
C GLY A 435 -9.17 23.11 12.94
N SER A 436 -9.85 22.14 12.32
CA SER A 436 -9.73 20.72 12.65
C SER A 436 -8.50 20.04 12.01
N LEU A 437 -7.83 20.72 11.08
CA LEU A 437 -6.75 20.15 10.29
C LEU A 437 -5.40 20.25 11.01
N ASN A 438 -4.68 19.13 11.07
CA ASN A 438 -3.27 19.13 11.46
C ASN A 438 -2.36 19.27 10.22
N VAL A 439 -1.08 19.59 10.45
CA VAL A 439 -0.06 19.77 9.40
C VAL A 439 -0.07 18.64 8.38
N LYS A 440 -0.15 17.38 8.83
CA LYS A 440 -0.12 16.19 7.97
C LYS A 440 -1.32 16.12 7.02
N ASN A 441 -2.51 16.43 7.53
CA ASN A 441 -3.73 16.47 6.73
C ASN A 441 -3.65 17.59 5.69
N ILE A 442 -3.20 18.79 6.10
CA ILE A 442 -3.06 19.95 5.20
C ILE A 442 -2.13 19.63 4.05
N VAL A 443 -0.91 19.14 4.32
CA VAL A 443 0.07 18.78 3.29
C VAL A 443 -0.45 17.68 2.37
N SER A 444 -1.16 16.68 2.90
CA SER A 444 -1.73 15.58 2.11
C SER A 444 -2.85 16.06 1.19
N ILE A 445 -3.74 16.93 1.69
CA ILE A 445 -4.82 17.53 0.89
C ILE A 445 -4.22 18.39 -0.22
N LEU A 446 -3.32 19.30 0.12
CA LEU A 446 -2.62 20.14 -0.86
C LEU A 446 -1.95 19.29 -1.95
N HIS A 447 -1.27 18.22 -1.56
CA HIS A 447 -0.62 17.30 -2.49
C HIS A 447 -1.62 16.66 -3.46
N VAL A 448 -2.72 16.06 -2.96
CA VAL A 448 -3.71 15.39 -3.81
C VAL A 448 -4.37 16.38 -4.78
N TYR A 449 -4.85 17.51 -4.29
CA TYR A 449 -5.63 18.47 -5.09
C TYR A 449 -4.77 19.14 -6.16
N SER A 450 -3.54 19.48 -5.81
CA SER A 450 -2.58 20.01 -6.77
C SER A 450 -2.16 18.95 -7.80
N SER A 451 -1.87 17.71 -7.38
CA SER A 451 -1.45 16.63 -8.26
C SER A 451 -2.53 16.22 -9.26
N LEU A 452 -3.77 16.07 -8.80
CA LEU A 452 -4.93 15.74 -9.64
C LEU A 452 -5.57 16.96 -10.32
N ASN A 453 -5.01 18.16 -10.09
CA ASN A 453 -5.46 19.43 -10.63
C ASN A 453 -6.98 19.62 -10.49
N HIS A 454 -7.51 19.41 -9.29
CA HIS A 454 -8.94 19.48 -9.03
C HIS A 454 -9.31 20.88 -8.54
N VAL A 455 -10.26 21.52 -9.24
CA VAL A 455 -10.77 22.86 -8.97
C VAL A 455 -12.30 22.80 -8.94
N HIS A 456 -12.91 23.32 -7.89
CA HIS A 456 -14.36 23.46 -7.80
C HIS A 456 -14.80 24.86 -8.25
N LYS A 457 -15.76 24.97 -9.18
CA LYS A 457 -16.08 26.25 -9.83
C LYS A 457 -16.49 27.40 -8.89
N ILE A 458 -17.10 27.07 -7.76
CA ILE A 458 -17.62 28.06 -6.80
C ILE A 458 -16.67 28.20 -5.61
N HIS A 459 -16.51 27.14 -4.81
CA HIS A 459 -15.76 27.18 -3.54
C HIS A 459 -14.23 27.06 -3.61
N ASN A 460 -13.59 27.20 -4.78
CA ASN A 460 -12.13 26.97 -4.88
C ASN A 460 -11.33 27.98 -4.07
N ARG A 461 -11.76 29.25 -4.08
CA ARG A 461 -11.08 30.32 -3.36
C ARG A 461 -11.10 30.10 -1.87
N GLU A 462 -12.28 29.87 -1.32
CA GLU A 462 -12.51 29.67 0.11
C GLU A 462 -11.76 28.44 0.61
N PHE A 463 -11.68 27.39 -0.21
CA PHE A 463 -10.89 26.20 0.09
C PHE A 463 -9.39 26.50 0.19
N LEU A 464 -8.83 27.26 -0.77
CA LEU A 464 -7.41 27.63 -0.76
C LEU A 464 -7.10 28.58 0.41
N GLU A 465 -7.96 29.54 0.68
CA GLU A 465 -7.86 30.47 1.82
C GLU A 465 -7.96 29.71 3.16
N ALA A 466 -8.86 28.74 3.28
CA ALA A 466 -8.99 27.87 4.45
C ALA A 466 -7.71 27.06 4.70
N LEU A 467 -7.16 26.42 3.67
CA LEU A 467 -5.90 25.66 3.79
C LEU A 467 -4.71 26.57 4.11
N ALA A 468 -4.64 27.76 3.52
CA ALA A 468 -3.57 28.71 3.78
C ALA A 468 -3.63 29.28 5.19
N SER A 469 -4.83 29.57 5.69
CA SER A 469 -5.05 30.01 7.07
C SER A 469 -4.68 28.92 8.07
N ALA A 470 -5.13 27.68 7.82
CA ALA A 470 -4.77 26.53 8.65
C ALA A 470 -3.26 26.26 8.64
N LEU A 471 -2.61 26.37 7.48
CA LEU A 471 -1.15 26.24 7.37
C LEU A 471 -0.43 27.34 8.15
N THR A 472 -0.89 28.59 8.02
CA THR A 472 -0.34 29.75 8.73
C THR A 472 -0.39 29.54 10.25
N GLY A 473 -1.50 29.00 10.77
CA GLY A 473 -1.65 28.66 12.19
C GLY A 473 -0.68 27.60 12.71
N CYS A 474 -0.11 26.75 11.84
CA CYS A 474 0.81 25.68 12.23
C CYS A 474 2.26 25.86 11.73
N LEU A 475 2.61 27.06 11.24
CA LEU A 475 3.93 27.39 10.69
C LEU A 475 5.12 27.21 11.66
N HIS A 476 4.90 27.27 12.96
CA HIS A 476 5.95 27.10 13.96
C HIS A 476 6.29 25.62 14.25
N HIS A 477 5.40 24.68 13.86
CA HIS A 477 5.59 23.25 14.06
C HIS A 477 5.86 22.48 12.76
N ILE A 478 5.84 23.15 11.60
CA ILE A 478 6.03 22.50 10.31
C ILE A 478 7.52 22.29 10.01
N SER A 479 7.87 21.10 9.50
CA SER A 479 9.23 20.85 9.00
C SER A 479 9.48 21.58 7.69
N SER A 480 10.74 21.91 7.41
CA SER A 480 11.15 22.59 6.18
C SER A 480 10.71 21.84 4.92
N GLU A 481 10.80 20.50 4.90
CA GLU A 481 10.31 19.69 3.78
C GLU A 481 8.78 19.74 3.63
N SER A 482 8.04 19.68 4.73
CA SER A 482 6.58 19.78 4.71
C SER A 482 6.11 21.15 4.22
N LEU A 483 6.81 22.21 4.63
CA LEU A 483 6.56 23.58 4.17
C LEU A 483 6.83 23.71 2.66
N LEU A 484 7.96 23.20 2.18
CA LEU A 484 8.29 23.16 0.76
C LEU A 484 7.21 22.40 -0.03
N ASN A 485 6.75 21.24 0.46
CA ASN A 485 5.68 20.46 -0.16
C ASN A 485 4.38 21.26 -0.27
N ALA A 486 3.97 21.91 0.82
CA ALA A 486 2.75 22.70 0.86
C ALA A 486 2.81 23.90 -0.09
N VAL A 487 3.89 24.68 -0.05
CA VAL A 487 4.07 25.86 -0.92
C VAL A 487 4.15 25.43 -2.39
N HIS A 488 4.90 24.37 -2.71
CA HIS A 488 4.95 23.83 -4.07
C HIS A 488 3.56 23.43 -4.59
N SER A 489 2.74 22.79 -3.76
CA SER A 489 1.35 22.46 -4.10
C SER A 489 0.47 23.69 -4.32
N PHE A 490 0.61 24.74 -3.50
CA PHE A 490 -0.06 26.01 -3.71
C PHE A 490 0.31 26.67 -5.04
N CYS A 491 1.61 26.72 -5.37
CA CYS A 491 2.09 27.26 -6.64
C CYS A 491 1.51 26.50 -7.85
N MET A 492 1.46 25.16 -7.79
CA MET A 492 0.81 24.36 -8.84
C MET A 492 -0.67 24.74 -9.02
N MET A 493 -1.38 25.04 -7.94
CA MET A 493 -2.79 25.48 -7.96
C MET A 493 -2.98 26.98 -8.22
N ASN A 494 -1.92 27.70 -8.63
CA ASN A 494 -1.94 29.16 -8.87
C ASN A 494 -2.27 30.01 -7.64
N TYR A 495 -1.91 29.55 -6.43
CA TYR A 495 -2.20 30.26 -5.20
C TYR A 495 -0.90 30.59 -4.46
N PHE A 496 -0.77 31.82 -3.95
CA PHE A 496 0.51 32.32 -3.41
C PHE A 496 0.34 32.91 -2.01
N PRO A 497 0.20 32.07 -0.96
CA PRO A 497 -0.01 32.57 0.39
C PRO A 497 1.27 33.19 0.94
N LEU A 498 1.21 34.48 1.29
CA LEU A 498 2.38 35.28 1.67
C LEU A 498 3.14 34.69 2.87
N ALA A 499 2.45 34.29 3.94
CA ALA A 499 3.11 33.84 5.18
C ALA A 499 3.93 32.54 5.00
N PRO A 500 3.38 31.44 4.43
CA PRO A 500 4.16 30.25 4.12
C PRO A 500 5.32 30.51 3.15
N ILE A 501 5.11 31.32 2.11
CA ILE A 501 6.16 31.67 1.13
C ILE A 501 7.31 32.44 1.80
N ASN A 502 6.99 33.48 2.57
CA ASN A 502 7.98 34.27 3.29
C ASN A 502 8.79 33.46 4.30
N GLN A 503 8.17 32.45 4.93
CA GLN A 503 8.92 31.55 5.80
C GLN A 503 9.85 30.62 5.00
N LEU A 504 9.39 30.07 3.88
CA LEU A 504 10.17 29.15 3.06
C LEU A 504 11.41 29.81 2.44
N ILE A 505 11.30 31.08 2.04
CA ILE A 505 12.38 31.85 1.39
C ILE A 505 13.51 32.21 2.36
N LYS A 506 13.30 32.08 3.68
CA LYS A 506 14.35 32.36 4.67
C LYS A 506 15.58 31.49 4.43
N GLU A 507 16.76 32.11 4.47
CA GLU A 507 18.04 31.48 4.15
C GLU A 507 18.31 30.21 4.97
N ASN A 508 17.95 30.20 6.26
CA ASN A 508 18.11 29.03 7.12
C ASN A 508 17.27 27.82 6.64
N ILE A 509 16.03 28.06 6.20
CA ILE A 509 15.13 27.01 5.69
C ILE A 509 15.62 26.49 4.35
N ILE A 510 16.04 27.39 3.45
CA ILE A 510 16.63 27.00 2.16
C ILE A 510 17.89 26.17 2.36
N ASN A 511 18.80 26.59 3.25
CA ASN A 511 20.02 25.85 3.54
C ASN A 511 19.74 24.47 4.14
N GLU A 512 18.75 24.34 5.02
CA GLU A 512 18.31 23.04 5.55
C GLU A 512 17.81 22.11 4.42
N LEU A 513 16.98 22.63 3.51
CA LEU A 513 16.43 21.89 2.37
C LEU A 513 17.49 21.42 1.37
N LEU A 514 18.58 22.19 1.24
CA LEU A 514 19.71 21.87 0.37
C LEU A 514 20.71 20.90 0.99
N THR A 515 20.70 20.72 2.32
CA THR A 515 21.68 19.91 3.04
C THR A 515 21.12 18.64 3.68
N SER A 516 19.80 18.54 3.85
CA SER A 516 19.14 17.44 4.54
C SER A 516 18.02 16.80 3.72
N GLY A 517 17.73 15.53 4.00
CA GLY A 517 16.66 14.77 3.36
C GLY A 517 16.94 14.44 1.89
N ASP A 518 15.89 14.47 1.06
CA ASP A 518 15.96 14.25 -0.39
C ASP A 518 16.32 15.56 -1.12
N THR A 519 17.61 15.88 -1.12
CA THR A 519 18.13 17.15 -1.64
C THR A 519 17.83 17.35 -3.12
N GLU A 520 17.87 16.29 -3.93
CA GLU A 520 17.59 16.36 -5.37
C GLU A 520 16.14 16.79 -5.63
N LYS A 521 15.19 16.15 -4.93
CA LYS A 521 13.77 16.51 -5.03
C LYS A 521 13.48 17.90 -4.48
N ASN A 522 14.18 18.30 -3.41
CA ASN A 522 14.02 19.63 -2.83
C ASN A 522 14.51 20.73 -3.78
N ILE A 523 15.69 20.55 -4.39
CA ILE A 523 16.23 21.46 -5.41
C ILE A 523 15.23 21.62 -6.56
N HIS A 524 14.66 20.52 -7.07
CA HIS A 524 13.68 20.58 -8.15
C HIS A 524 12.46 21.43 -7.77
N LYS A 525 11.86 21.20 -6.59
CA LYS A 525 10.70 21.97 -6.12
C LYS A 525 11.02 23.44 -5.87
N LEU A 526 12.21 23.76 -5.38
CA LEU A 526 12.67 25.13 -5.20
C LEU A 526 12.82 25.85 -6.56
N HIS A 527 13.28 25.15 -7.60
CA HIS A 527 13.29 25.70 -8.96
C HIS A 527 11.89 25.93 -9.51
N VAL A 528 10.95 25.02 -9.25
CA VAL A 528 9.54 25.22 -9.60
C VAL A 528 8.98 26.44 -8.87
N LEU A 529 9.23 26.59 -7.56
CA LEU A 529 8.83 27.76 -6.79
C LEU A 529 9.39 29.05 -7.41
N ASN A 530 10.71 29.11 -7.64
CA ASN A 530 11.37 30.27 -8.25
C ASN A 530 10.78 30.61 -9.65
N THR A 531 10.30 29.60 -10.36
CA THR A 531 9.65 29.78 -11.66
C THR A 531 8.26 30.39 -11.49
N CYS A 532 7.42 29.86 -10.61
CA CYS A 532 6.10 30.42 -10.31
C CYS A 532 6.20 31.85 -9.78
N LEU A 533 7.13 32.14 -8.86
CA LEU A 533 7.33 33.49 -8.33
C LEU A 533 7.80 34.52 -9.37
N LYS A 534 8.35 34.09 -10.52
CA LYS A 534 8.77 34.97 -11.61
C LYS A 534 7.70 35.14 -12.68
N LEU A 535 6.94 34.08 -12.97
CA LEU A 535 5.96 34.04 -14.06
C LEU A 535 4.55 34.39 -13.59
N ASP A 536 4.08 33.79 -12.49
CA ASP A 536 2.70 33.97 -12.04
C ASP A 536 2.55 35.21 -11.14
N GLU A 537 3.50 35.44 -10.22
CA GLU A 537 3.35 36.44 -9.16
C GLU A 537 4.25 37.66 -9.37
N SER A 538 3.67 38.86 -9.42
CA SER A 538 4.44 40.09 -9.66
C SER A 538 5.24 40.57 -8.44
N THR A 539 4.75 40.27 -7.23
CA THR A 539 5.30 40.78 -5.96
C THR A 539 6.72 40.26 -5.68
N TYR A 540 7.03 39.04 -6.13
CA TYR A 540 8.29 38.35 -5.79
C TYR A 540 9.32 38.33 -6.93
N LYS A 541 9.14 39.13 -7.99
CA LYS A 541 10.04 39.15 -9.15
C LYS A 541 11.53 39.40 -8.82
N SER A 542 11.82 40.04 -7.68
CA SER A 542 13.18 40.32 -7.20
C SER A 542 13.79 39.24 -6.31
N VAL A 543 13.04 38.22 -5.89
CA VAL A 543 13.58 37.16 -5.02
C VAL A 543 14.46 36.23 -5.84
N HIS A 544 15.77 36.30 -5.62
CA HIS A 544 16.74 35.37 -6.20
C HIS A 544 17.15 34.34 -5.16
N ILE A 545 16.60 33.13 -5.27
CA ILE A 545 17.05 31.98 -4.46
C ILE A 545 18.28 31.38 -5.17
N PRO A 546 19.49 31.46 -4.59
CA PRO A 546 20.66 30.83 -5.19
C PRO A 546 20.49 29.30 -5.13
N LEU A 547 20.26 28.68 -6.27
CA LEU A 547 20.04 27.23 -6.39
C LEU A 547 21.08 26.59 -7.29
N PRO A 548 21.51 25.34 -7.00
CA PRO A 548 22.33 24.55 -7.92
C PRO A 548 21.66 24.45 -9.30
N GLN A 549 22.46 24.47 -10.38
CA GLN A 549 21.92 24.29 -11.72
C GLN A 549 21.37 22.87 -11.91
N LEU A 550 20.17 22.75 -12.49
CA LEU A 550 19.67 21.46 -12.92
C LEU A 550 20.34 21.04 -14.23
N PRO A 551 20.66 19.75 -14.41
CA PRO A 551 21.06 19.25 -15.71
C PRO A 551 19.91 19.42 -16.70
N LEU A 552 20.19 20.05 -17.85
CA LEU A 552 19.27 20.09 -18.98
C LEU A 552 19.02 18.65 -19.45
N SER A 553 17.81 18.16 -19.28
CA SER A 553 17.44 16.85 -19.83
C SER A 553 17.22 16.99 -21.34
N ALA A 554 18.08 16.33 -22.12
CA ALA A 554 17.85 16.15 -23.55
C ALA A 554 16.67 15.19 -23.73
N SER A 555 15.46 15.73 -23.88
CA SER A 555 14.33 14.99 -24.46
C SER A 555 14.66 14.76 -25.94
N GLN A 556 14.47 13.55 -26.47
CA GLN A 556 14.44 13.42 -27.93
C GLN A 556 13.03 13.79 -28.39
N PRO A 557 12.93 14.65 -29.43
CA PRO A 557 11.66 15.04 -29.97
C PRO A 557 10.99 13.82 -30.62
N ASN A 558 9.68 13.87 -30.77
CA ASN A 558 8.95 12.81 -31.45
C ASN A 558 9.24 12.86 -32.96
N GLU A 559 10.12 11.96 -33.44
CA GLU A 559 10.54 11.93 -34.85
C GLU A 559 9.36 11.82 -35.84
N LYS A 560 8.31 11.08 -35.47
CA LYS A 560 7.11 10.99 -36.30
C LYS A 560 6.39 12.34 -36.38
N LEU A 561 6.30 13.08 -35.28
CA LEU A 561 5.72 14.43 -35.31
C LEU A 561 6.60 15.37 -36.13
N ALA A 562 7.94 15.26 -36.02
CA ALA A 562 8.85 16.07 -36.81
C ALA A 562 8.64 15.84 -38.32
N GLU A 563 8.49 14.58 -38.75
CA GLU A 563 8.17 14.25 -40.14
C GLU A 563 6.79 14.78 -40.57
N VAL A 564 5.78 14.63 -39.71
CA VAL A 564 4.43 15.20 -39.94
C VAL A 564 4.50 16.70 -40.13
N LEU A 565 5.25 17.42 -39.28
CA LEU A 565 5.44 18.87 -39.38
C LEU A 565 6.19 19.24 -40.66
N SER A 566 7.23 18.49 -41.05
CA SER A 566 7.94 18.72 -42.32
C SER A 566 7.07 18.53 -43.56
N ARG A 567 6.10 17.61 -43.53
CA ARG A 567 5.14 17.42 -44.63
C ARG A 567 4.01 18.46 -44.60
N LEU A 568 3.65 18.94 -43.42
CA LEU A 568 2.54 19.88 -43.22
C LEU A 568 2.95 21.33 -43.49
N LEU A 569 4.13 21.72 -43.00
CA LEU A 569 4.70 23.06 -43.07
C LEU A 569 5.74 23.06 -44.18
N GLU A 570 5.29 23.22 -45.42
CA GLU A 570 6.16 23.21 -46.59
C GLU A 570 7.25 24.32 -46.49
N GLY A 571 8.50 23.93 -46.70
CA GLY A 571 9.68 24.81 -46.65
C GLY A 571 10.64 24.52 -45.49
N GLU A 572 11.91 24.87 -45.69
CA GLU A 572 12.94 24.74 -44.64
C GLU A 572 12.76 25.80 -43.55
N GLY A 573 13.13 25.45 -42.31
CA GLY A 573 13.11 26.42 -41.20
C GLY A 573 11.73 26.88 -40.73
N ARG A 574 10.64 26.17 -41.06
CA ARG A 574 9.26 26.52 -40.64
C ARG A 574 8.93 26.16 -39.18
N PHE A 575 9.73 25.30 -38.55
CA PHE A 575 9.59 24.95 -37.15
C PHE A 575 10.95 24.68 -36.52
N SER A 576 11.07 24.99 -35.23
CA SER A 576 12.25 24.65 -34.44
C SER A 576 11.98 23.41 -33.59
N ARG A 577 13.01 22.59 -33.37
CA ARG A 577 12.95 21.34 -32.61
C ARG A 577 13.67 21.50 -31.28
N ASN A 578 13.17 20.87 -30.23
CA ASN A 578 13.79 20.84 -28.91
C ASN A 578 14.21 22.23 -28.41
N VAL A 579 13.23 23.11 -28.24
CA VAL A 579 13.48 24.51 -27.89
C VAL A 579 13.67 24.64 -26.38
N PRO A 580 14.88 24.98 -25.89
CA PRO A 580 15.08 25.32 -24.49
C PRO A 580 14.51 26.72 -24.23
N LEU A 581 13.81 26.86 -23.11
CA LEU A 581 13.25 28.12 -22.65
C LEU A 581 13.87 28.54 -21.32
N PRO A 582 13.72 29.83 -20.94
CA PRO A 582 13.99 30.26 -19.58
C PRO A 582 13.24 29.41 -18.54
N HIS A 583 13.74 29.43 -17.30
CA HIS A 583 13.13 28.71 -16.16
C HIS A 583 13.11 27.18 -16.30
N ASN A 584 14.10 26.61 -17.00
CA ASN A 584 14.25 25.17 -17.24
C ASN A 584 13.07 24.52 -17.99
N TYR A 585 12.27 25.32 -18.71
CA TYR A 585 11.25 24.77 -19.60
C TYR A 585 11.85 24.28 -20.92
N HIS A 586 11.15 23.30 -21.50
CA HIS A 586 11.47 22.73 -22.79
C HIS A 586 10.17 22.52 -23.58
N ILE A 587 10.20 22.90 -24.87
CA ILE A 587 9.14 22.64 -25.83
C ILE A 587 9.68 21.69 -26.90
N ASP A 588 8.88 20.70 -27.31
CA ASP A 588 9.29 19.75 -28.34
C ASP A 588 9.40 20.42 -29.71
N PHE A 589 8.42 21.24 -30.10
CA PHE A 589 8.47 22.04 -31.33
C PHE A 589 7.89 23.45 -31.15
N GLU A 590 8.54 24.45 -31.73
CA GLU A 590 8.03 25.82 -31.83
C GLU A 590 7.68 26.15 -33.29
N ILE A 591 6.50 26.74 -33.50
CA ILE A 591 6.05 27.26 -34.79
C ILE A 591 5.77 28.76 -34.59
N ARG A 592 6.18 29.59 -35.54
CA ARG A 592 5.85 31.01 -35.56
C ARG A 592 4.74 31.22 -36.58
N MET A 593 3.61 31.76 -36.15
CA MET A 593 2.44 31.98 -37.00
C MET A 593 1.95 33.42 -36.87
N ASP A 594 1.03 33.84 -37.72
CA ASP A 594 0.24 35.05 -37.49
C ASP A 594 -0.73 34.87 -36.31
N THR A 595 -1.29 35.96 -35.81
CA THR A 595 -2.28 35.96 -34.72
C THR A 595 -3.53 35.12 -35.01
N ASN A 596 -3.92 34.99 -36.28
CA ASN A 596 -5.04 34.14 -36.69
C ASN A 596 -4.64 32.68 -36.95
N ARG A 597 -3.36 32.32 -36.77
CA ARG A 597 -2.78 30.99 -37.02
C ARG A 597 -3.10 30.45 -38.42
N THR A 598 -3.11 31.31 -39.43
CA THR A 598 -3.34 30.97 -40.85
C THR A 598 -2.04 30.82 -41.65
N GLN A 599 -1.03 31.62 -41.35
CA GLN A 599 0.26 31.68 -42.03
C GLN A 599 1.40 31.30 -41.09
N VAL A 600 2.40 30.60 -41.61
CA VAL A 600 3.56 30.13 -40.84
C VAL A 600 4.79 30.88 -41.31
N PHE A 601 5.50 31.54 -40.40
CA PHE A 601 6.71 32.28 -40.69
C PHE A 601 7.96 31.40 -40.60
N SER A 602 8.94 31.66 -41.45
CA SER A 602 10.25 31.00 -41.35
C SER A 602 11.04 31.58 -40.17
N PHE A 603 11.86 30.76 -39.52
CA PHE A 603 12.81 31.24 -38.52
C PHE A 603 13.99 32.01 -39.14
N SER A 604 14.22 31.90 -40.45
CA SER A 604 15.24 32.68 -41.19
C SER A 604 14.80 34.12 -41.48
N ASP A 605 13.50 34.33 -41.72
CA ASP A 605 12.96 35.59 -42.22
C ASP A 605 12.60 36.49 -41.03
N VAL A 606 13.62 37.09 -40.40
CA VAL A 606 13.41 38.08 -39.33
C VAL A 606 13.18 39.45 -39.96
N ASP A 607 12.13 39.59 -40.78
CA ASP A 607 11.65 40.92 -41.16
C ASP A 607 10.90 41.51 -39.97
N ALA A 608 11.47 42.57 -39.38
CA ALA A 608 10.98 43.22 -38.15
C ALA A 608 9.50 43.65 -38.21
N SER A 609 8.93 43.81 -39.39
CA SER A 609 7.51 44.14 -39.63
C SER A 609 6.55 43.00 -39.28
N SER A 610 6.99 41.74 -39.35
CA SER A 610 6.17 40.56 -39.02
C SER A 610 5.96 40.37 -37.51
N ALA A 611 6.81 40.97 -36.68
CA ALA A 611 6.84 40.73 -35.23
C ALA A 611 5.56 41.18 -34.51
N THR A 612 4.88 42.24 -34.99
CA THR A 612 3.68 42.78 -34.32
C THR A 612 2.47 41.85 -34.41
N ASN A 613 2.38 41.03 -35.47
CA ASN A 613 1.31 40.05 -35.67
C ASN A 613 1.79 38.60 -35.45
N MET A 614 2.97 38.40 -34.85
CA MET A 614 3.53 37.05 -34.67
C MET A 614 3.03 36.40 -33.38
N GLN A 615 2.33 35.27 -33.51
CA GLN A 615 2.01 34.35 -32.43
C GLN A 615 3.01 33.19 -32.40
N ARG A 616 3.52 32.90 -31.20
CA ARG A 616 4.39 31.74 -30.97
C ARG A 616 3.55 30.55 -30.57
N VAL A 617 3.70 29.43 -31.25
CA VAL A 617 2.94 28.21 -30.99
C VAL A 617 3.88 27.15 -30.42
N ALA A 618 3.56 26.66 -29.23
CA ALA A 618 4.29 25.60 -28.55
C ALA A 618 3.58 24.26 -28.78
N VAL A 619 4.18 23.36 -29.56
CA VAL A 619 3.62 22.03 -29.80
C VAL A 619 4.30 21.03 -28.86
N LEU A 620 3.51 20.45 -27.96
CA LEU A 620 3.97 19.50 -26.96
C LEU A 620 3.50 18.07 -27.27
N CYS A 621 4.44 17.13 -27.33
CA CYS A 621 4.19 15.71 -27.46
C CYS A 621 4.02 15.08 -26.07
N VAL A 622 2.78 14.79 -25.68
CA VAL A 622 2.48 14.41 -24.30
C VAL A 622 2.20 12.90 -24.12
N PRO A 623 2.76 12.25 -23.08
CA PRO A 623 2.44 10.86 -22.73
C PRO A 623 1.14 10.78 -21.91
N LYS A 624 0.53 9.59 -21.81
CA LYS A 624 -0.77 9.42 -21.13
C LYS A 624 -0.70 9.72 -19.62
N SER A 625 0.49 9.62 -19.02
CA SER A 625 0.73 9.84 -17.59
C SER A 625 0.44 11.27 -17.11
N VAL A 626 0.52 12.26 -18.01
CA VAL A 626 0.29 13.68 -17.66
C VAL A 626 -1.19 13.99 -17.47
N TYR A 627 -2.07 13.05 -17.79
CA TYR A 627 -3.51 13.17 -17.65
C TYR A 627 -4.00 12.26 -16.52
N CYS A 628 -5.10 12.65 -15.89
CA CYS A 628 -5.84 11.76 -15.01
C CYS A 628 -6.36 10.56 -15.82
N LEU A 629 -6.43 9.40 -15.16
CA LEU A 629 -6.80 8.11 -15.73
C LEU A 629 -8.04 8.24 -16.62
N ASN A 630 -7.90 7.75 -17.87
CA ASN A 630 -8.96 7.72 -18.89
C ASN A 630 -9.68 9.05 -19.14
N SER A 631 -8.99 10.16 -18.90
CA SER A 631 -9.50 11.50 -19.19
C SER A 631 -8.47 12.30 -19.99
N CYS A 632 -8.93 13.43 -20.53
CA CYS A 632 -8.06 14.48 -21.08
C CYS A 632 -7.79 15.59 -20.05
N HIS A 633 -8.08 15.35 -18.76
CA HIS A 633 -7.86 16.30 -17.68
C HIS A 633 -6.39 16.32 -17.28
N PRO A 634 -5.64 17.41 -17.51
CA PRO A 634 -4.22 17.45 -17.21
C PRO A 634 -4.00 17.44 -15.69
N ARG A 635 -2.96 16.72 -15.26
CA ARG A 635 -2.46 16.73 -13.89
C ARG A 635 -1.73 18.05 -13.58
N GLY A 636 -1.50 18.32 -12.31
CA GLY A 636 -1.00 19.61 -11.81
C GLY A 636 0.22 20.15 -12.52
N LEU A 637 1.26 19.33 -12.68
CA LEU A 637 2.50 19.77 -13.33
C LEU A 637 2.31 20.14 -14.81
N MET A 638 1.47 19.39 -15.53
CA MET A 638 1.17 19.70 -16.93
C MET A 638 0.28 20.94 -17.03
N ALA A 639 -0.73 21.07 -16.17
CA ALA A 639 -1.58 22.26 -16.11
C ALA A 639 -0.77 23.52 -15.81
N MET A 640 0.16 23.46 -14.84
CA MET A 640 1.09 24.54 -14.52
C MET A 640 2.03 24.85 -15.70
N LYS A 641 2.57 23.84 -16.38
CA LYS A 641 3.40 24.05 -17.57
C LYS A 641 2.62 24.79 -18.67
N ILE A 642 1.38 24.40 -18.94
CA ILE A 642 0.53 25.07 -19.92
C ILE A 642 0.30 26.53 -19.52
N ARG A 643 -0.04 26.78 -18.24
CA ARG A 643 -0.20 28.14 -17.69
C ARG A 643 1.05 29.00 -17.91
N HIS A 644 2.22 28.51 -17.51
CA HIS A 644 3.47 29.25 -17.64
C HIS A 644 3.86 29.52 -19.10
N LEU A 645 3.63 28.56 -20.01
CA LEU A 645 3.87 28.78 -21.44
C LEU A 645 2.96 29.88 -22.01
N ASN A 646 1.69 29.90 -21.61
CA ASN A 646 0.77 30.98 -21.99
C ASN A 646 1.26 32.35 -21.48
N VAL A 647 1.74 32.41 -20.23
CA VAL A 647 2.34 33.64 -19.67
C VAL A 647 3.59 34.09 -20.44
N MET A 648 4.40 33.15 -20.94
CA MET A 648 5.55 33.43 -21.82
C MET A 648 5.15 33.84 -23.25
N GLY A 649 3.86 33.97 -23.56
CA GLY A 649 3.36 34.38 -24.87
C GLY A 649 3.23 33.23 -25.89
N PHE A 650 3.22 31.98 -25.43
CA PHE A 650 2.95 30.85 -26.31
C PHE A 650 1.47 30.49 -26.36
N HIS A 651 0.98 30.17 -27.54
CA HIS A 651 -0.22 29.37 -27.71
C HIS A 651 0.16 27.88 -27.66
N VAL A 652 -0.31 27.17 -26.63
CA VAL A 652 0.07 25.76 -26.42
C VAL A 652 -0.85 24.83 -27.19
N ILE A 653 -0.27 23.85 -27.90
CA ILE A 653 -0.98 22.78 -28.59
C ILE A 653 -0.47 21.45 -28.08
N LEU A 654 -1.38 20.60 -27.61
CA LEU A 654 -1.06 19.27 -27.09
C LEU A 654 -1.31 18.21 -28.16
N ILE A 655 -0.28 17.41 -28.44
CA ILE A 655 -0.34 16.26 -29.33
C ILE A 655 -0.16 14.99 -28.50
N HIS A 656 -1.19 14.16 -28.47
CA HIS A 656 -1.19 12.91 -27.71
C HIS A 656 -0.31 11.87 -28.41
N ASN A 657 0.79 11.49 -27.75
CA ASN A 657 1.78 10.57 -28.33
C ASN A 657 1.16 9.21 -28.70
N TRP A 658 0.20 8.70 -27.91
CA TRP A 658 -0.44 7.41 -28.16
C TRP A 658 -1.43 7.43 -29.33
N GLU A 659 -2.07 8.57 -29.63
CA GLU A 659 -2.93 8.72 -30.80
C GLU A 659 -2.07 8.82 -32.05
N LEU A 660 -1.06 9.70 -32.03
CA LEU A 660 -0.15 9.90 -33.16
C LEU A 660 0.55 8.60 -33.58
N LYS A 661 0.96 7.76 -32.61
CA LYS A 661 1.61 6.47 -32.91
C LYS A 661 0.72 5.49 -33.68
N LYS A 662 -0.60 5.52 -33.47
CA LYS A 662 -1.56 4.58 -34.10
C LYS A 662 -1.96 4.97 -35.52
N LEU A 663 -1.87 6.24 -35.87
CA LEU A 663 -2.28 6.77 -37.17
C LEU A 663 -1.28 6.44 -38.27
N LYS A 664 -1.73 6.28 -39.52
CA LYS A 664 -0.84 6.30 -40.69
C LYS A 664 -0.33 7.73 -40.92
N MET A 665 0.66 7.90 -41.79
CA MET A 665 1.31 9.21 -41.95
C MET A 665 0.33 10.26 -42.52
N GLU A 666 -0.48 9.92 -43.52
CA GLU A 666 -1.45 10.86 -44.10
C GLU A 666 -2.53 11.27 -43.07
N ASP A 667 -3.03 10.31 -42.30
CA ASP A 667 -3.99 10.55 -41.21
C ASP A 667 -3.37 11.41 -40.10
N ALA A 668 -2.10 11.16 -39.77
CA ALA A 668 -1.35 11.93 -38.77
C ALA A 668 -1.15 13.38 -39.22
N VAL A 669 -0.83 13.63 -40.49
CA VAL A 669 -0.73 14.98 -41.07
C VAL A 669 -2.08 15.69 -40.97
N THR A 670 -3.17 15.02 -41.33
CA THR A 670 -4.52 15.58 -41.24
C THR A 670 -4.93 15.90 -39.79
N PHE A 671 -4.62 14.99 -38.86
CA PHE A 671 -4.87 15.17 -37.44
C PHE A 671 -4.10 16.37 -36.86
N VAL A 672 -2.79 16.47 -37.13
CA VAL A 672 -1.95 17.56 -36.64
C VAL A 672 -2.34 18.90 -37.30
N ARG A 673 -2.65 18.90 -38.60
CA ARG A 673 -3.21 20.08 -39.29
C ARG A 673 -4.44 20.60 -38.56
N LYS A 674 -5.40 19.72 -38.27
CA LYS A 674 -6.60 20.11 -37.53
C LYS A 674 -6.25 20.73 -36.18
N LYS A 675 -5.29 20.19 -35.44
CA LYS A 675 -4.89 20.75 -34.13
C LYS A 675 -4.17 22.09 -34.23
N ILE A 676 -3.33 22.30 -35.24
CA ILE A 676 -2.59 23.56 -35.43
C ILE A 676 -3.51 24.70 -35.86
N TYR A 677 -4.42 24.43 -36.80
CA TYR A 677 -5.26 25.45 -37.43
C TYR A 677 -6.69 25.52 -36.83
N SER A 678 -7.00 24.79 -35.76
CA SER A 678 -8.31 24.86 -35.11
C SER A 678 -8.37 25.99 -34.08
N ASP A 679 -9.51 26.68 -34.03
CA ASP A 679 -9.86 27.70 -33.03
C ASP A 679 -10.07 27.16 -31.60
N GLU A 680 -9.83 25.87 -31.34
CA GLU A 680 -9.86 25.31 -29.99
C GLU A 680 -8.75 25.93 -29.12
N VAL A 681 -9.07 27.06 -28.47
CA VAL A 681 -8.30 27.56 -27.33
C VAL A 681 -8.43 26.52 -26.23
N LEU A 682 -7.31 25.86 -25.88
CA LEU A 682 -7.26 25.03 -24.68
C LEU A 682 -7.82 25.84 -23.52
N PRO A 683 -8.63 25.25 -22.61
CA PRO A 683 -9.19 25.98 -21.49
C PRO A 683 -8.03 26.62 -20.72
N THR A 684 -7.88 27.93 -20.87
CA THR A 684 -7.01 28.70 -20.02
C THR A 684 -7.56 28.47 -18.62
N ALA A 685 -6.68 28.20 -17.67
CA ALA A 685 -7.03 28.13 -16.26
C ALA A 685 -7.41 29.54 -15.72
N ASP A 686 -8.12 30.34 -16.52
CA ASP A 686 -8.72 31.62 -16.18
C ASP A 686 -10.01 31.42 -15.38
N THR A 687 -10.24 30.23 -14.80
CA THR A 687 -10.83 30.20 -13.47
C THR A 687 -9.82 30.84 -12.52
N THR A 688 -9.85 32.17 -12.52
CA THR A 688 -9.37 33.04 -11.45
C THR A 688 -9.59 32.34 -10.11
N VAL A 689 -8.53 32.31 -9.30
CA VAL A 689 -8.59 31.92 -7.89
C VAL A 689 -9.80 32.53 -7.20
#